data_AF-A0A5N9B0V9-F1
#
_entry.id   AF-A0A5N9B0V9-F1
#
_cell.length_a   1.000
_cell.length_b   1.000
_cell.length_c   1.000
_cell.angle_alpha   90.00
_cell.angle_beta   90.00
_cell.angle_gamma   90.00
#
_symmetry.space_group_name_H-M   'P 1'
#
loop_
_entity.id
_entity.type
_entity.pdbx_description
1 polymer ?
#
loop_
_entity_poly.entity_id
_entity_poly.type
_entity_poly.pdbx_seq_one_letter_code
_entity_poly.pdbx_strand_id
1 'polypeptide(L)'
;MKHKSKIFISTVCTLLFVILFSLIIYYQDALYNTLSSWQKFLTEYFGIGVSIVILWFSFFIGVIVSKRTWFRKTSYWIASFPFLFFLLASSTYLDDVFHLIEKLKLYDYFVADISMGGIVGRQLVGNTNNSTIFPIIRIIGLGLCMVVIIFPRDSVRLVTKGTRVLMYLLLAFIKFVRDRKQIKSTDNMISGTENSKPVRIKLSQQENINQLDDFAEINEGIISKNTSSSTEPNNLKQTKLDINLNKDLNLKKDNLYSGEIPSTDILETIVEKGISEKEIEETSKKIKTTLADFGIDIEIGEVQSGPTVTMYGIIPGWIIRQKKVPSLDSNGKPILDDNGKKVFHMIEEKTRVKVDNIISREKDLALALKTPNIRLETPVMGKSLLGLEVPNSTSSIVSMKSMIECFAFQKVYNQQLGLPIVLGKNNSGEAEVMDLTKMPHLLIAGSTGSGKSVFINAVICCLLMSMSPEKLKLILIDPKRVELTPYSGVPHLVVPPVVETEKVVTVLKSVINEMLDRYRRMQEVQTKNIEAYNKKTGENMPYLVVAVDELADLMMTASFDVEQSICRLAQLGRATGIHLIVATQRPSVDVVTGLIKANFPTRASFGVTSHIDSRTILDTTGAEKLLGKGDMLYLGVDDSRPTRIQAVYVSDDEINEIVKFWENTQISEDGFSLQLLPDDSNSTEIEGSNLIDGMSEDSLIEKAIIISRTDKRISTSLLQRKLRIGYPRAARLMDQLEEKGIIGPSDGVKSREVLL
;
A
#
# COMPACT_ATOMS: atom_id res chain seq x y z
N MET A 1 43.11 -78.04 -28.97
CA MET A 1 41.85 -77.37 -29.39
C MET A 1 41.62 -75.94 -28.85
N LYS A 2 42.51 -75.34 -28.04
CA LYS A 2 42.36 -73.95 -27.55
C LYS A 2 42.97 -72.84 -28.44
N HIS A 3 43.68 -73.19 -29.51
CA HIS A 3 44.30 -72.20 -30.42
C HIS A 3 43.40 -71.80 -31.61
N LYS A 4 42.46 -72.66 -32.02
CA LYS A 4 41.53 -72.38 -33.14
C LYS A 4 40.39 -71.41 -32.76
N SER A 5 39.95 -71.36 -31.49
CA SER A 5 38.87 -70.45 -31.09
C SER A 5 39.32 -68.99 -30.96
N LYS A 6 40.58 -68.73 -30.57
CA LYS A 6 41.12 -67.37 -30.53
C LYS A 6 41.33 -66.79 -31.93
N ILE A 7 41.76 -67.61 -32.88
CA ILE A 7 41.88 -67.19 -34.28
C ILE A 7 40.49 -66.94 -34.85
N PHE A 8 39.51 -67.82 -34.61
CA PHE A 8 38.13 -67.63 -35.06
C PHE A 8 37.47 -66.36 -34.50
N ILE A 9 37.60 -66.11 -33.20
CA ILE A 9 37.09 -64.88 -32.58
C ILE A 9 37.83 -63.65 -33.10
N SER A 10 39.15 -63.73 -33.28
CA SER A 10 39.92 -62.63 -33.87
C SER A 10 39.48 -62.34 -35.31
N THR A 11 39.25 -63.37 -36.12
CA THR A 11 38.77 -63.20 -37.50
C THR A 11 37.33 -62.72 -37.57
N VAL A 12 36.46 -63.13 -36.66
CA VAL A 12 35.08 -62.65 -36.59
C VAL A 12 35.04 -61.20 -36.10
N CYS A 13 35.88 -60.83 -35.12
CA CYS A 13 36.00 -59.45 -34.68
C CYS A 13 36.61 -58.55 -35.75
N THR A 14 37.62 -59.01 -36.51
CA THR A 14 38.16 -58.23 -37.63
C THR A 14 37.15 -58.13 -38.77
N LEU A 15 36.37 -59.17 -39.06
CA LEU A 15 35.31 -59.12 -40.07
C LEU A 15 34.19 -58.17 -39.66
N LEU A 16 33.73 -58.25 -38.40
CA LEU A 16 32.74 -57.31 -37.85
C LEU A 16 33.28 -55.88 -37.83
N PHE A 17 34.55 -55.68 -37.49
CA PHE A 17 35.18 -54.37 -37.53
C PHE A 17 35.24 -53.83 -38.96
N VAL A 18 35.61 -54.66 -39.96
CA VAL A 18 35.63 -54.26 -41.37
C VAL A 18 34.24 -53.99 -41.90
N ILE A 19 33.22 -54.75 -41.50
CA ILE A 19 31.82 -54.52 -41.88
C ILE A 19 31.31 -53.22 -41.25
N LEU A 20 31.57 -52.99 -39.95
CA LEU A 20 31.16 -51.78 -39.26
C LEU A 20 31.90 -50.55 -39.82
N PHE A 21 33.19 -50.68 -40.11
CA PHE A 21 34.02 -49.64 -40.73
C PHE A 21 33.56 -49.36 -42.16
N SER A 22 33.20 -50.38 -42.94
CA SER A 22 32.63 -50.21 -44.29
C SER A 22 31.23 -49.59 -44.23
N LEU A 23 30.41 -49.91 -43.23
CA LEU A 23 29.12 -49.26 -42.98
C LEU A 23 29.29 -47.78 -42.58
N ILE A 24 30.30 -47.47 -41.76
CA ILE A 24 30.64 -46.09 -41.39
C ILE A 24 31.13 -45.29 -42.59
N ILE A 25 31.94 -45.91 -43.48
CA ILE A 25 32.38 -45.28 -44.75
C ILE A 25 31.20 -45.14 -45.72
N TYR A 26 30.33 -46.14 -45.82
CA TYR A 26 29.19 -46.13 -46.74
C TYR A 26 28.12 -45.11 -46.34
N TYR A 27 27.86 -44.97 -45.05
CA TYR A 27 26.99 -43.94 -44.49
C TYR A 27 27.77 -42.70 -44.05
N GLN A 28 29.00 -42.49 -44.54
CA GLN A 28 29.86 -41.41 -44.05
C GLN A 28 29.18 -40.05 -44.10
N ASP A 29 28.41 -39.75 -45.16
CA ASP A 29 27.65 -38.50 -45.25
C ASP A 29 26.45 -38.44 -44.29
N ALA A 30 25.69 -39.53 -44.12
CA ALA A 30 24.56 -39.56 -43.20
C ALA A 30 25.03 -39.52 -41.73
N LEU A 31 26.13 -40.20 -41.43
CA LEU A 31 26.76 -40.29 -40.12
C LEU A 31 27.50 -38.99 -39.79
N TYR A 32 28.15 -38.36 -40.78
CA TYR A 32 28.71 -37.01 -40.66
C TYR A 32 27.60 -35.97 -40.47
N ASN A 33 26.48 -36.05 -41.20
CA ASN A 33 25.36 -35.12 -41.05
C ASN A 33 24.62 -35.29 -39.73
N THR A 34 24.49 -36.52 -39.23
CA THR A 34 23.94 -36.75 -37.89
C THR A 34 24.92 -36.35 -36.80
N LEU A 35 26.21 -36.70 -36.89
CA LEU A 35 27.21 -36.23 -35.93
C LEU A 35 27.35 -34.71 -35.95
N SER A 36 27.31 -34.08 -37.12
CA SER A 36 27.41 -32.62 -37.24
C SER A 36 26.15 -31.95 -36.71
N SER A 37 24.97 -32.54 -36.91
CA SER A 37 23.73 -32.06 -36.29
C SER A 37 23.75 -32.21 -34.78
N TRP A 38 24.25 -33.35 -34.27
CA TRP A 38 24.42 -33.58 -32.83
C TRP A 38 25.48 -32.67 -32.22
N GLN A 39 26.60 -32.47 -32.91
CA GLN A 39 27.65 -31.55 -32.52
C GLN A 39 27.11 -30.13 -32.48
N LYS A 40 26.41 -29.70 -33.53
CA LYS A 40 25.78 -28.38 -33.62
C LYS A 40 24.76 -28.19 -32.49
N PHE A 41 23.89 -29.17 -32.26
CA PHE A 41 22.94 -29.18 -31.15
C PHE A 41 23.63 -29.07 -29.79
N LEU A 42 24.66 -29.90 -29.53
CA LEU A 42 25.39 -29.87 -28.27
C LEU A 42 26.14 -28.55 -28.07
N THR A 43 26.80 -28.03 -29.09
CA THR A 43 27.49 -26.73 -29.04
C THR A 43 26.52 -25.56 -28.92
N GLU A 44 25.31 -25.65 -29.47
CA GLU A 44 24.29 -24.62 -29.35
C GLU A 44 23.68 -24.60 -27.94
N TYR A 45 23.39 -25.78 -27.38
CA TYR A 45 22.78 -25.89 -26.05
C TYR A 45 23.77 -25.68 -24.90
N PHE A 46 24.99 -26.19 -25.01
CA PHE A 46 25.98 -26.19 -23.92
C PHE A 46 27.26 -25.43 -24.24
N GLY A 47 27.46 -24.96 -25.47
CA GLY A 47 28.61 -24.14 -25.81
C GLY A 47 29.94 -24.90 -25.86
N ILE A 48 31.02 -24.20 -25.49
CA ILE A 48 32.35 -24.81 -25.23
C ILE A 48 32.31 -25.71 -23.96
N GLY A 49 31.32 -25.49 -23.09
CA GLY A 49 31.02 -26.24 -21.88
C GLY A 49 30.58 -27.68 -22.11
N VAL A 50 30.36 -28.08 -23.37
CA VAL A 50 30.27 -29.51 -23.77
C VAL A 50 31.48 -30.29 -23.28
N SER A 51 32.68 -29.68 -23.25
CA SER A 51 33.89 -30.31 -22.69
C SER A 51 33.74 -30.67 -21.21
N ILE A 52 33.09 -29.82 -20.41
CA ILE A 52 32.79 -30.06 -18.99
C ILE A 52 31.79 -31.22 -18.85
N VAL A 53 30.77 -31.26 -19.71
CA VAL A 53 29.79 -32.36 -19.73
C VAL A 53 30.46 -33.69 -20.10
N ILE A 54 31.35 -33.70 -21.09
CA ILE A 54 32.09 -34.90 -21.50
C ILE A 54 33.06 -35.36 -20.39
N LEU A 55 33.79 -34.43 -19.77
CA LEU A 55 34.68 -34.75 -18.64
C LEU A 55 33.89 -35.30 -17.44
N TRP A 56 32.72 -34.73 -17.16
CA TRP A 56 31.82 -35.21 -16.11
C TRP A 56 31.31 -36.62 -16.43
N PHE A 57 30.90 -36.88 -17.67
CA PHE A 57 30.42 -38.19 -18.10
C PHE A 57 31.53 -39.25 -18.13
N SER A 58 32.75 -38.85 -18.52
CA SER A 58 33.95 -39.72 -18.49
C SER A 58 34.36 -40.06 -17.06
N PHE A 59 34.38 -39.08 -16.17
CA PHE A 59 34.59 -39.29 -14.73
C PHE A 59 33.52 -40.23 -14.15
N PHE A 60 32.26 -40.05 -14.54
CA PHE A 60 31.13 -40.87 -14.12
C PHE A 60 31.26 -42.34 -14.57
N ILE A 61 31.61 -42.58 -15.83
CA ILE A 61 31.89 -43.93 -16.34
C ILE A 61 33.08 -44.54 -15.61
N GLY A 62 34.15 -43.78 -15.38
CA GLY A 62 35.32 -44.21 -14.62
C GLY A 62 34.96 -44.65 -13.19
N VAL A 63 34.08 -43.90 -12.52
CA VAL A 63 33.57 -44.23 -11.17
C VAL A 63 32.73 -45.50 -11.17
N ILE A 64 31.88 -45.71 -12.19
CA ILE A 64 31.06 -46.92 -12.35
C ILE A 64 31.95 -48.16 -12.55
N VAL A 65 32.99 -48.04 -13.37
CA VAL A 65 33.90 -49.14 -13.71
C VAL A 65 34.87 -49.47 -12.54
N SER A 66 35.22 -48.49 -11.71
CA SER A 66 36.23 -48.62 -10.64
C SER A 66 35.86 -49.57 -9.49
N LYS A 67 34.61 -50.07 -9.39
CA LYS A 67 34.12 -50.99 -8.31
C LYS A 67 34.42 -50.51 -6.88
N ARG A 68 34.71 -49.23 -6.65
CA ARG A 68 35.12 -48.70 -5.34
C ARG A 68 33.90 -48.29 -4.49
N THR A 69 33.77 -48.87 -3.30
CA THR A 69 32.54 -48.84 -2.48
C THR A 69 32.12 -47.46 -1.96
N TRP A 70 33.05 -46.51 -1.83
CA TRP A 70 32.77 -45.17 -1.30
C TRP A 70 31.87 -44.33 -2.23
N PHE A 71 31.93 -44.54 -3.56
CA PHE A 71 31.12 -43.82 -4.54
C PHE A 71 29.69 -44.35 -4.70
N ARG A 72 29.32 -45.44 -4.01
CA ARG A 72 27.98 -46.05 -4.12
C ARG A 72 26.91 -45.39 -3.24
N LYS A 73 27.26 -44.39 -2.43
CA LYS A 73 26.27 -43.63 -1.64
C LYS A 73 25.50 -42.68 -2.56
N THR A 74 24.18 -42.86 -2.61
CA THR A 74 23.23 -42.11 -3.47
C THR A 74 23.33 -40.60 -3.33
N SER A 75 23.78 -40.08 -2.19
CA SER A 75 23.97 -38.63 -1.97
C SER A 75 24.97 -37.98 -2.94
N TYR A 76 26.04 -38.69 -3.33
CA TYR A 76 27.02 -38.14 -4.27
C TYR A 76 26.52 -38.13 -5.72
N TRP A 77 25.62 -39.07 -6.05
CA TRP A 77 24.97 -39.15 -7.35
C TRP A 77 23.97 -38.03 -7.56
N ILE A 78 23.21 -37.70 -6.51
CA ILE A 78 22.23 -36.61 -6.55
C ILE A 78 22.95 -35.25 -6.57
N ALA A 79 24.10 -35.14 -5.90
CA ALA A 79 24.85 -33.90 -5.83
C ALA A 79 25.70 -33.57 -7.07
N SER A 80 26.00 -34.54 -7.93
CA SER A 80 26.82 -34.32 -9.13
C SER A 80 26.10 -33.52 -10.23
N PHE A 81 24.77 -33.58 -10.26
CA PHE A 81 23.94 -32.83 -11.23
C PHE A 81 23.88 -31.32 -10.92
N PRO A 82 23.57 -30.86 -9.69
CA PRO A 82 23.65 -29.44 -9.34
C PRO A 82 25.04 -28.85 -9.57
N PHE A 83 26.10 -29.63 -9.34
CA PHE A 83 27.47 -29.19 -9.59
C PHE A 83 27.76 -28.97 -11.09
N LEU A 84 27.28 -29.85 -11.97
CA LEU A 84 27.38 -29.67 -13.41
C LEU A 84 26.64 -28.40 -13.86
N PHE A 85 25.43 -28.16 -13.37
CA PHE A 85 24.68 -26.94 -13.69
C PHE A 85 25.33 -25.68 -13.14
N PHE A 86 25.94 -25.74 -11.95
CA PHE A 86 26.73 -24.64 -11.40
C PHE A 86 27.94 -24.33 -12.30
N LEU A 87 28.70 -25.34 -12.72
CA LEU A 87 29.85 -25.14 -13.62
C LEU A 87 29.44 -24.55 -14.97
N LEU A 88 28.34 -25.04 -15.56
CA LEU A 88 27.80 -24.48 -16.80
C LEU A 88 27.35 -23.02 -16.61
N ALA A 89 26.63 -22.71 -15.53
CA ALA A 89 26.21 -21.35 -15.20
C ALA A 89 27.40 -20.40 -14.97
N SER A 90 28.44 -20.86 -14.26
CA SER A 90 29.67 -20.10 -14.05
C SER A 90 30.45 -19.88 -15.35
N SER A 91 30.49 -20.87 -16.25
CA SER A 91 31.16 -20.73 -17.55
C SER A 91 30.53 -19.66 -18.43
N THR A 92 29.21 -19.48 -18.38
CA THR A 92 28.52 -18.37 -19.05
C THR A 92 28.88 -16.99 -18.51
N TYR A 93 29.28 -16.87 -17.24
CA TYR A 93 29.73 -15.57 -16.71
C TYR A 93 31.20 -15.28 -17.10
N LEU A 94 31.98 -16.33 -17.34
CA LEU A 94 33.32 -16.18 -17.92
C LEU A 94 33.24 -15.65 -19.35
N ASP A 95 32.20 -15.96 -20.14
CA ASP A 95 31.97 -15.32 -21.46
C ASP A 95 31.98 -13.80 -21.36
N ASP A 96 31.21 -13.23 -20.42
CA ASP A 96 31.12 -11.78 -20.25
C ASP A 96 32.42 -11.15 -19.74
N VAL A 97 33.16 -11.87 -18.87
CA VAL A 97 34.49 -11.44 -18.41
C VAL A 97 35.51 -11.50 -19.55
N PHE A 98 35.49 -12.53 -20.39
CA PHE A 98 36.37 -12.65 -21.55
C PHE A 98 36.02 -11.65 -22.65
N HIS A 99 34.73 -11.36 -22.91
CA HIS A 99 34.32 -10.26 -23.80
C HIS A 99 34.73 -8.88 -23.26
N LEU A 100 34.77 -8.70 -21.94
CA LEU A 100 35.33 -7.49 -21.31
C LEU A 100 36.85 -7.40 -21.48
N ILE A 101 37.55 -8.54 -21.49
CA ILE A 101 38.99 -8.66 -21.78
C ILE A 101 39.27 -8.51 -23.29
N GLU A 102 38.36 -8.89 -24.18
CA GLU A 102 38.50 -8.74 -25.65
C GLU A 102 38.47 -7.26 -26.08
N LYS A 103 37.87 -6.37 -25.27
CA LYS A 103 38.04 -4.91 -25.38
C LYS A 103 39.49 -4.44 -25.11
N LEU A 104 40.34 -5.26 -24.51
CA LEU A 104 41.80 -5.10 -24.44
C LEU A 104 42.45 -5.93 -25.57
N LYS A 105 42.42 -5.37 -26.79
CA LYS A 105 43.01 -5.88 -28.05
C LYS A 105 44.08 -6.98 -27.88
N LEU A 106 43.71 -8.25 -28.09
CA LEU A 106 44.63 -9.34 -28.41
C LEU A 106 43.96 -10.39 -29.32
N TYR A 107 44.32 -10.28 -30.60
CA TYR A 107 44.27 -11.26 -31.72
C TYR A 107 42.98 -11.98 -32.13
N ASP A 108 42.63 -11.74 -33.41
CA ASP A 108 41.66 -12.45 -34.24
C ASP A 108 42.03 -13.94 -34.40
N TYR A 109 41.21 -14.86 -33.86
CA TYR A 109 40.97 -16.19 -34.45
C TYR A 109 39.70 -16.85 -33.85
N PHE A 110 38.66 -17.00 -34.67
CA PHE A 110 37.64 -18.06 -34.69
C PHE A 110 36.64 -18.31 -33.53
N VAL A 111 36.46 -17.45 -32.52
CA VAL A 111 35.52 -17.74 -31.39
C VAL A 111 34.37 -16.73 -31.21
N ALA A 112 34.02 -15.95 -32.24
CA ALA A 112 33.11 -14.82 -32.05
C ALA A 112 31.62 -15.14 -31.79
N ASP A 113 31.14 -16.40 -31.93
CA ASP A 113 29.70 -16.70 -31.78
C ASP A 113 29.35 -17.93 -30.89
N ILE A 114 30.33 -18.55 -30.22
CA ILE A 114 30.07 -19.73 -29.38
C ILE A 114 30.17 -19.34 -27.90
N SER A 115 29.02 -19.20 -27.23
CA SER A 115 28.97 -19.03 -25.77
C SER A 115 29.64 -20.21 -25.06
N MET A 116 30.44 -19.97 -24.02
CA MET A 116 31.08 -20.99 -23.18
C MET A 116 30.08 -21.89 -22.46
N GLY A 117 28.92 -21.41 -22.00
CA GLY A 117 27.93 -22.23 -21.29
C GLY A 117 26.65 -22.55 -22.07
N GLY A 118 26.52 -22.06 -23.30
CA GLY A 118 25.39 -22.32 -24.19
C GLY A 118 24.04 -21.74 -23.72
N ILE A 119 22.94 -22.18 -24.34
CA ILE A 119 21.57 -21.79 -23.97
C ILE A 119 21.24 -22.16 -22.51
N VAL A 120 21.70 -23.34 -22.05
CA VAL A 120 21.38 -23.84 -20.70
C VAL A 120 22.01 -22.95 -19.62
N GLY A 121 23.29 -22.59 -19.76
CA GLY A 121 23.95 -21.66 -18.85
C GLY A 121 23.25 -20.30 -18.82
N ARG A 122 22.89 -19.76 -20.01
CA ARG A 122 22.22 -18.45 -20.13
C ARG A 122 20.83 -18.43 -19.51
N GLN A 123 20.06 -19.52 -19.63
CA GLN A 123 18.75 -19.61 -18.98
C GLN A 123 18.85 -19.71 -17.45
N LEU A 124 19.85 -20.41 -16.92
CA LEU A 124 20.05 -20.55 -15.48
C LEU A 124 20.48 -19.23 -14.83
N VAL A 125 21.34 -18.46 -15.50
CA VAL A 125 21.85 -17.17 -15.00
C VAL A 125 20.85 -16.04 -15.27
N GLY A 126 20.16 -16.06 -16.41
CA GLY A 126 19.34 -14.96 -16.92
C GLY A 126 20.17 -13.93 -17.68
N ASN A 127 19.54 -12.82 -18.13
CA ASN A 127 20.20 -11.80 -18.94
C ASN A 127 21.36 -11.13 -18.18
N THR A 128 22.60 -11.32 -18.66
CA THR A 128 23.82 -10.81 -18.03
C THR A 128 24.24 -9.43 -18.53
N ASN A 129 23.64 -8.93 -19.63
CA ASN A 129 24.03 -7.66 -20.29
C ASN A 129 23.73 -6.39 -19.47
N ASN A 130 22.99 -6.52 -18.38
CA ASN A 130 22.72 -5.42 -17.46
C ASN A 130 23.51 -5.70 -16.18
N SER A 131 24.38 -4.77 -15.76
CA SER A 131 25.20 -4.77 -14.53
C SER A 131 24.35 -4.79 -13.25
N THR A 132 23.48 -5.79 -13.15
CA THR A 132 22.55 -6.03 -12.07
C THR A 132 23.16 -7.08 -11.17
N ILE A 133 22.97 -6.94 -9.86
CA ILE A 133 23.56 -7.83 -8.85
C ILE A 133 22.87 -9.23 -8.90
N PHE A 134 21.70 -9.32 -9.52
CA PHE A 134 20.82 -10.51 -9.53
C PHE A 134 21.43 -11.78 -10.16
N PRO A 135 22.14 -11.75 -11.30
CA PRO A 135 22.79 -12.94 -11.86
C PRO A 135 23.87 -13.52 -10.93
N ILE A 136 24.67 -12.65 -10.29
CA ILE A 136 25.69 -13.04 -9.30
C ILE A 136 25.02 -13.70 -8.09
N ILE A 137 23.92 -13.13 -7.59
CA ILE A 137 23.14 -13.71 -6.48
C ILE A 137 22.63 -15.11 -6.85
N ARG A 138 22.16 -15.33 -8.08
CA ARG A 138 21.66 -16.63 -8.52
C ARG A 138 22.76 -17.69 -8.58
N ILE A 139 23.95 -17.34 -9.09
CA ILE A 139 25.10 -18.25 -9.11
C ILE A 139 25.55 -18.59 -7.68
N ILE A 140 25.65 -17.59 -6.80
CA ILE A 140 25.96 -17.80 -5.37
C ILE A 140 24.89 -18.68 -4.71
N GLY A 141 23.62 -18.47 -5.04
CA GLY A 141 22.49 -19.27 -4.56
C GLY A 141 22.57 -20.73 -5.00
N LEU A 142 22.90 -20.99 -6.27
CA LEU A 142 23.10 -22.35 -6.78
C LEU A 142 24.30 -23.03 -6.13
N GLY A 143 25.40 -22.30 -5.91
CA GLY A 143 26.57 -22.79 -5.15
C GLY A 143 26.23 -23.14 -3.71
N LEU A 144 25.46 -22.28 -3.02
CA LEU A 144 24.99 -22.55 -1.65
C LEU A 144 24.06 -23.77 -1.59
N CYS A 145 23.15 -23.93 -2.55
CA CYS A 145 22.30 -25.11 -2.64
C CYS A 145 23.11 -26.40 -2.81
N MET A 146 24.16 -26.37 -3.64
CA MET A 146 25.09 -27.49 -3.82
C MET A 146 25.79 -27.85 -2.50
N VAL A 147 26.31 -26.87 -1.76
CA VAL A 147 26.96 -27.09 -0.45
C VAL A 147 26.00 -27.68 0.58
N VAL A 148 24.75 -27.20 0.63
CA VAL A 148 23.71 -27.72 1.54
C VAL A 148 23.34 -29.17 1.20
N ILE A 149 23.27 -29.52 -0.07
CA ILE A 149 22.94 -30.88 -0.52
C ILE A 149 24.09 -31.85 -0.21
N ILE A 150 25.35 -31.42 -0.33
CA ILE A 150 26.53 -32.27 -0.07
C ILE A 150 26.83 -32.41 1.42
N PHE A 151 26.71 -31.32 2.19
CA PHE A 151 27.08 -31.27 3.60
C PHE A 151 25.92 -30.87 4.52
N PRO A 152 24.77 -31.57 4.48
CA PRO A 152 23.54 -31.13 5.15
C PRO A 152 23.71 -30.96 6.66
N ARG A 153 24.54 -31.78 7.32
CA ARG A 153 24.78 -31.68 8.77
C ARG A 153 25.61 -30.46 9.16
N ASP A 154 26.59 -30.07 8.36
CA ASP A 154 27.47 -28.94 8.67
C ASP A 154 26.82 -27.61 8.30
N SER A 155 26.00 -27.59 7.24
CA SER A 155 25.16 -26.42 6.90
C SER A 155 24.18 -26.05 8.01
N VAL A 156 23.53 -27.04 8.65
CA VAL A 156 22.64 -26.79 9.79
C VAL A 156 23.39 -26.23 11.00
N ARG A 157 24.63 -26.68 11.25
CA ARG A 157 25.47 -26.11 12.32
C ARG A 157 25.91 -24.68 12.03
N LEU A 158 26.19 -24.35 10.78
CA LEU A 158 26.60 -23.01 10.38
C LEU A 158 25.45 -22.01 10.58
N VAL A 159 24.24 -22.36 10.12
CA VAL A 159 23.04 -21.53 10.27
C VAL A 159 22.71 -21.32 11.75
N THR A 160 22.76 -22.36 12.57
CA THR A 160 22.45 -22.26 14.01
C THR A 160 23.48 -21.44 14.80
N LYS A 161 24.74 -21.37 14.36
CA LYS A 161 25.73 -20.44 14.94
C LYS A 161 25.51 -19.01 14.45
N GLY A 162 25.22 -18.82 13.16
CA GLY A 162 24.95 -17.50 12.57
C GLY A 162 23.74 -16.80 13.18
N THR A 163 22.66 -17.53 13.43
CA THR A 163 21.45 -16.98 14.08
C THR A 163 21.71 -16.52 15.51
N ARG A 164 22.59 -17.20 16.26
CA ARG A 164 23.00 -16.73 17.60
C ARG A 164 23.79 -15.44 17.55
N VAL A 165 24.73 -15.30 16.62
CA VAL A 165 25.52 -14.07 16.46
C VAL A 165 24.63 -12.90 16.06
N LEU A 166 23.70 -13.12 15.13
CA LEU A 166 22.73 -12.10 14.72
C LEU A 166 21.83 -11.67 15.89
N MET A 167 21.38 -12.64 16.71
CA MET A 167 20.59 -12.35 17.91
C MET A 167 21.38 -11.56 18.96
N TYR A 168 22.68 -11.85 19.13
CA TYR A 168 23.56 -11.06 19.99
C TYR A 168 23.74 -9.62 19.49
N LEU A 169 23.94 -9.42 18.18
CA LEU A 169 24.04 -8.09 17.59
C LEU A 169 22.74 -7.31 17.73
N LEU A 170 21.60 -7.97 17.55
CA LEU A 170 20.28 -7.35 17.68
C LEU A 170 19.98 -6.96 19.13
N LEU A 171 20.36 -7.80 20.10
CA LEU A 171 20.29 -7.46 21.53
C LEU A 171 21.25 -6.33 21.91
N ALA A 172 22.47 -6.31 21.35
CA ALA A 172 23.41 -5.21 21.54
C ALA A 172 22.88 -3.89 20.97
N PHE A 173 22.21 -3.94 19.82
CA PHE A 173 21.56 -2.78 19.20
C PHE A 173 20.37 -2.27 20.03
N ILE A 174 19.52 -3.18 20.54
CA ILE A 174 18.43 -2.81 21.46
C ILE A 174 18.99 -2.14 22.72
N LYS A 175 20.08 -2.68 23.28
CA LYS A 175 20.75 -2.10 24.46
C LYS A 175 21.32 -0.71 24.15
N PHE A 176 21.96 -0.55 23.00
CA PHE A 176 22.48 0.74 22.52
C PHE A 176 21.39 1.80 22.31
N VAL A 177 20.24 1.41 21.75
CA VAL A 177 19.08 2.31 21.57
C VAL A 177 18.46 2.68 22.92
N ARG A 178 18.44 1.76 23.89
CA ARG A 178 17.95 2.02 25.26
C ARG A 178 18.85 3.00 26.01
N ASP A 179 20.17 2.84 25.89
CA ASP A 179 21.14 3.73 26.54
C ASP A 179 21.08 5.16 25.95
N ARG A 180 20.81 5.32 24.63
CA ARG A 180 20.56 6.64 24.03
C ARG A 180 19.26 7.31 24.49
N LYS A 181 18.23 6.54 24.85
CA LYS A 181 16.97 7.09 25.39
C LYS A 181 17.14 7.62 26.82
N GLN A 182 18.01 7.00 27.63
CA GLN A 182 18.35 7.54 28.96
C GLN A 182 19.19 8.81 28.87
N ILE A 183 20.14 8.90 27.93
CA ILE A 183 20.98 10.10 27.73
C ILE A 183 20.14 11.33 27.35
N LYS A 184 19.12 11.18 26.48
CA LYS A 184 18.21 12.28 26.10
C LYS A 184 17.24 12.72 27.20
N SER A 185 16.90 11.88 28.17
CA SER A 185 16.07 12.29 29.32
C SER A 185 16.85 13.05 30.39
N THR A 186 18.16 12.84 30.49
CA THR A 186 19.04 13.56 31.43
C THR A 186 19.52 14.91 30.89
N ASP A 187 19.66 15.09 29.57
CA ASP A 187 20.08 16.40 29.00
C ASP A 187 18.96 17.46 29.05
N ASN A 188 17.68 17.05 29.09
CA ASN A 188 16.53 17.95 29.12
C ASN A 188 16.13 18.45 30.53
N MET A 189 16.84 18.04 31.58
CA MET A 189 16.61 18.50 32.96
C MET A 189 17.74 19.39 33.52
N ILE A 190 18.81 19.66 32.74
CA ILE A 190 20.03 20.33 33.22
C ILE A 190 20.30 21.70 32.54
N SER A 191 19.44 22.20 31.65
CA SER A 191 19.50 23.61 31.19
C SER A 191 18.64 24.52 32.07
N GLY A 192 19.05 24.70 33.32
CA GLY A 192 18.46 25.65 34.24
C GLY A 192 19.38 25.87 35.44
N THR A 193 20.06 27.02 35.43
CA THR A 193 20.88 27.62 36.51
C THR A 193 22.33 27.12 36.73
N GLU A 194 23.20 28.11 36.91
CA GLU A 194 24.66 28.12 36.73
C GLU A 194 25.50 27.60 37.91
N ASN A 195 26.76 27.29 37.60
CA ASN A 195 27.99 27.42 38.42
C ASN A 195 28.00 26.90 39.86
N SER A 196 28.70 25.78 40.09
CA SER A 196 29.83 25.62 41.04
C SER A 196 30.02 24.15 41.50
N LYS A 197 31.26 23.82 41.89
CA LYS A 197 31.79 22.48 42.21
C LYS A 197 31.93 22.31 43.76
N PRO A 198 32.28 21.12 44.31
CA PRO A 198 31.37 20.26 45.07
C PRO A 198 31.82 19.94 46.51
N VAL A 199 30.92 19.52 47.43
CA VAL A 199 31.31 18.76 48.64
C VAL A 199 30.25 17.74 49.10
N ARG A 200 30.65 16.47 49.01
CA ARG A 200 30.48 15.26 49.85
C ARG A 200 29.50 15.17 51.07
N ILE A 201 28.79 14.02 51.05
CA ILE A 201 28.59 12.98 52.11
C ILE A 201 27.29 13.00 52.96
N LYS A 202 26.51 11.90 52.76
CA LYS A 202 25.82 10.97 53.70
C LYS A 202 25.10 11.56 54.93
N LEU A 203 23.95 11.09 55.41
CA LEU A 203 23.34 9.75 55.53
C LEU A 203 21.89 10.01 56.01
N SER A 204 20.90 9.22 55.61
CA SER A 204 19.58 9.21 56.22
C SER A 204 19.20 7.80 56.68
N GLN A 205 18.67 7.72 57.89
CA GLN A 205 17.82 6.64 58.41
C GLN A 205 16.39 7.19 58.54
N GLN A 206 15.41 6.33 58.22
CA GLN A 206 14.11 6.07 58.88
C GLN A 206 13.32 7.28 59.47
N GLU A 207 12.00 7.43 59.35
CA GLU A 207 10.87 6.50 59.41
C GLU A 207 9.58 7.36 59.24
N ASN A 208 8.58 6.94 58.47
CA ASN A 208 7.25 6.47 58.88
C ASN A 208 6.14 7.48 59.29
N ILE A 209 4.99 7.28 58.60
CA ILE A 209 3.60 7.17 59.10
C ILE A 209 2.71 8.42 59.22
N ASN A 210 1.68 8.41 58.34
CA ASN A 210 0.24 8.66 58.45
C ASN A 210 -0.34 9.69 59.46
N GLN A 211 -1.33 10.45 58.99
CA GLN A 211 -2.74 10.30 59.43
C GLN A 211 -3.74 11.07 58.54
N LEU A 212 -4.91 10.44 58.35
CA LEU A 212 -6.18 10.99 57.86
C LEU A 212 -6.91 11.70 59.04
N ASP A 213 -8.07 12.39 58.97
CA ASP A 213 -9.35 12.22 58.25
C ASP A 213 -10.17 13.55 58.28
N ASP A 214 -11.11 13.66 57.33
CA ASP A 214 -12.48 14.21 57.35
C ASP A 214 -12.84 15.62 57.90
N PHE A 215 -13.69 16.34 57.15
CA PHE A 215 -15.07 16.70 57.56
C PHE A 215 -15.85 17.35 56.40
N ALA A 216 -17.14 17.00 56.31
CA ALA A 216 -18.15 17.57 55.42
C ALA A 216 -19.16 18.46 56.19
N GLU A 217 -19.83 19.34 55.43
CA GLU A 217 -21.16 19.99 55.63
C GLU A 217 -21.33 21.40 56.27
N ILE A 218 -21.91 22.30 55.43
CA ILE A 218 -23.03 23.26 55.61
C ILE A 218 -22.79 24.62 56.32
N ASN A 219 -22.94 25.75 55.60
CA ASN A 219 -24.07 26.71 55.75
C ASN A 219 -24.03 27.93 54.79
N GLU A 220 -25.23 28.45 54.49
CA GLU A 220 -25.58 29.65 53.71
C GLU A 220 -25.29 31.00 54.42
N GLY A 221 -25.30 32.11 53.65
CA GLY A 221 -25.65 33.43 54.19
C GLY A 221 -25.44 34.67 53.29
N ILE A 222 -26.56 35.32 52.92
CA ILE A 222 -26.82 36.78 52.88
C ILE A 222 -27.14 37.47 51.53
N ILE A 223 -28.23 38.25 51.64
CA ILE A 223 -29.15 39.01 50.77
C ILE A 223 -28.62 40.34 50.17
N SER A 224 -29.08 40.72 48.97
CA SER A 224 -29.79 41.99 48.61
C SER A 224 -30.03 42.08 47.08
N LYS A 225 -31.28 42.01 46.56
CA LYS A 225 -32.29 43.09 46.32
C LYS A 225 -31.71 44.33 45.62
N ASN A 226 -32.09 44.68 44.39
CA ASN A 226 -33.33 45.38 43.95
C ASN A 226 -33.08 45.83 42.48
N THR A 227 -34.00 46.02 41.52
CA THR A 227 -35.47 46.04 41.41
C THR A 227 -35.85 46.17 39.92
N SER A 228 -36.95 45.49 39.53
CA SER A 228 -38.06 45.89 38.61
C SER A 228 -37.74 46.43 37.20
N SER A 229 -38.45 46.09 36.11
CA SER A 229 -39.79 45.51 35.86
C SER A 229 -39.95 45.43 34.33
N SER A 230 -40.32 44.28 33.72
CA SER A 230 -41.68 43.94 33.21
C SER A 230 -42.26 44.97 32.23
N THR A 231 -42.88 44.69 31.07
CA THR A 231 -43.54 43.49 30.52
C THR A 231 -43.98 43.82 29.08
N GLU A 232 -44.07 42.80 28.22
CA GLU A 232 -44.78 42.66 26.92
C GLU A 232 -46.24 43.20 26.87
N PRO A 233 -47.06 43.03 25.79
CA PRO A 233 -46.88 42.97 24.32
C PRO A 233 -47.97 43.81 23.55
N ASN A 234 -48.09 43.58 22.22
CA ASN A 234 -49.30 43.64 21.36
C ASN A 234 -49.40 44.70 20.21
N ASN A 235 -49.26 44.18 18.98
CA ASN A 235 -50.24 44.13 17.88
C ASN A 235 -50.67 45.38 17.04
N LEU A 236 -50.78 45.10 15.72
CA LEU A 236 -51.76 45.51 14.69
C LEU A 236 -51.49 46.70 13.73
N LYS A 237 -51.21 46.28 12.46
CA LYS A 237 -51.92 46.57 11.18
C LYS A 237 -51.81 47.92 10.43
N GLN A 238 -51.52 47.72 9.13
CA GLN A 238 -52.11 48.30 7.89
C GLN A 238 -51.96 49.80 7.60
N THR A 239 -51.41 50.13 6.41
CA THR A 239 -52.23 50.71 5.31
C THR A 239 -51.52 50.71 3.94
N LYS A 240 -52.34 50.63 2.89
CA LYS A 240 -52.09 50.59 1.43
C LYS A 240 -51.77 51.99 0.87
N LEU A 241 -51.04 52.06 -0.26
CA LEU A 241 -51.46 52.80 -1.47
C LEU A 241 -50.49 52.59 -2.65
N ASP A 242 -51.10 52.63 -3.84
CA ASP A 242 -50.70 52.04 -5.11
C ASP A 242 -50.07 53.06 -6.11
N ILE A 243 -49.16 52.53 -6.96
CA ILE A 243 -49.00 52.74 -8.42
C ILE A 243 -48.60 54.14 -8.96
N ASN A 244 -47.39 54.26 -9.56
CA ASN A 244 -47.19 54.44 -11.01
C ASN A 244 -45.72 54.58 -11.51
N LEU A 245 -45.43 53.80 -12.56
CA LEU A 245 -44.61 54.03 -13.78
C LEU A 245 -43.18 54.64 -13.75
N ASN A 246 -42.23 53.78 -14.15
CA ASN A 246 -41.10 53.97 -15.10
C ASN A 246 -40.50 55.38 -15.33
N LYS A 247 -39.22 55.53 -14.97
CA LYS A 247 -38.15 55.97 -15.91
C LYS A 247 -36.77 55.83 -15.29
N ASP A 248 -35.82 55.47 -16.15
CA ASP A 248 -34.39 55.28 -15.87
C ASP A 248 -33.79 56.34 -14.93
N LEU A 249 -32.94 55.88 -14.01
CA LEU A 249 -31.59 56.41 -13.75
C LEU A 249 -31.03 55.85 -12.43
N ASN A 250 -29.86 55.22 -12.54
CA ASN A 250 -28.81 55.12 -11.53
C ASN A 250 -29.24 55.30 -10.06
N LEU A 251 -29.59 54.19 -9.44
CA LEU A 251 -29.40 54.03 -8.00
C LEU A 251 -28.45 52.85 -7.82
N LYS A 252 -27.34 53.12 -7.13
CA LYS A 252 -26.47 52.13 -6.51
C LYS A 252 -27.33 50.96 -6.01
N LYS A 253 -27.24 49.81 -6.65
CA LYS A 253 -27.64 48.55 -6.00
C LYS A 253 -26.49 48.16 -5.09
N ASP A 254 -26.47 48.77 -3.91
CA ASP A 254 -25.99 48.05 -2.74
C ASP A 254 -26.99 46.90 -2.53
N ASN A 255 -26.61 45.68 -2.90
CA ASN A 255 -27.30 44.43 -2.56
C ASN A 255 -26.19 43.36 -2.45
N LEU A 256 -25.58 43.23 -1.27
CA LEU A 256 -25.90 42.25 -0.22
C LEU A 256 -25.66 40.80 -0.67
N TYR A 257 -24.40 40.37 -0.50
CA TYR A 257 -24.06 38.97 -0.23
C TYR A 257 -24.78 38.52 1.05
N SER A 258 -25.50 37.38 1.04
CA SER A 258 -25.90 36.75 2.31
C SER A 258 -24.89 35.70 2.80
N GLY A 259 -24.03 35.14 1.94
CA GLY A 259 -23.03 34.15 2.37
C GLY A 259 -23.65 32.95 3.10
N GLU A 260 -24.94 32.70 2.89
CA GLU A 260 -25.72 31.68 3.57
C GLU A 260 -25.35 30.29 3.05
N ILE A 261 -25.13 29.37 3.98
CA ILE A 261 -24.85 27.97 3.75
C ILE A 261 -26.18 27.21 3.87
N PRO A 262 -26.41 26.10 3.14
CA PRO A 262 -27.67 25.38 3.23
C PRO A 262 -27.98 24.90 4.66
N SER A 263 -29.24 25.02 5.09
CA SER A 263 -29.72 24.50 6.38
C SER A 263 -29.70 22.97 6.39
N THR A 264 -29.46 22.35 7.55
CA THR A 264 -29.58 20.88 7.73
C THR A 264 -31.01 20.36 7.57
N ASP A 265 -32.01 21.25 7.48
CA ASP A 265 -33.40 20.91 7.23
C ASP A 265 -33.67 20.33 5.84
N ILE A 266 -32.81 20.60 4.86
CA ILE A 266 -32.93 20.00 3.51
C ILE A 266 -32.56 18.51 3.50
N LEU A 267 -31.91 18.02 4.56
CA LEU A 267 -31.47 16.64 4.71
C LEU A 267 -32.53 15.78 5.40
N GLU A 268 -32.55 14.49 5.08
CA GLU A 268 -33.52 13.55 5.61
C GLU A 268 -33.21 13.15 7.06
N THR A 269 -34.24 13.17 7.90
CA THR A 269 -34.15 12.66 9.27
C THR A 269 -34.39 11.14 9.28
N ILE A 270 -33.31 10.37 9.28
CA ILE A 270 -33.37 8.90 9.41
C ILE A 270 -33.17 8.51 10.88
N VAL A 271 -34.12 7.77 11.45
CA VAL A 271 -34.00 7.21 12.80
C VAL A 271 -33.08 5.99 12.78
N GLU A 272 -31.95 6.10 13.47
CA GLU A 272 -31.00 5.00 13.60
C GLU A 272 -31.57 3.90 14.49
N LYS A 273 -31.68 2.68 13.95
CA LYS A 273 -32.13 1.49 14.71
C LYS A 273 -30.91 0.68 15.14
N GLY A 274 -30.61 0.68 16.43
CA GLY A 274 -29.59 -0.19 17.02
C GLY A 274 -30.07 -1.63 17.20
N ILE A 275 -29.14 -2.50 17.58
CA ILE A 275 -29.46 -3.87 17.99
C ILE A 275 -30.24 -3.87 19.31
N SER A 276 -31.15 -4.84 19.48
CA SER A 276 -31.90 -5.01 20.73
C SER A 276 -31.08 -5.72 21.81
N GLU A 277 -31.28 -5.37 23.09
CA GLU A 277 -30.59 -6.03 24.22
C GLU A 277 -30.80 -7.56 24.23
N LYS A 278 -32.00 -8.02 23.85
CA LYS A 278 -32.31 -9.46 23.73
C LYS A 278 -31.43 -10.16 22.71
N GLU A 279 -31.17 -9.52 21.58
CA GLU A 279 -30.33 -10.07 20.52
C GLU A 279 -28.85 -10.12 20.95
N ILE A 280 -28.39 -9.13 21.73
CA ILE A 280 -27.05 -9.14 22.33
C ILE A 280 -26.88 -10.33 23.27
N GLU A 281 -27.87 -10.57 24.13
CA GLU A 281 -27.83 -11.67 25.11
C GLU A 281 -27.84 -13.05 24.40
N GLU A 282 -28.72 -13.22 23.41
CA GLU A 282 -28.78 -14.44 22.60
C GLU A 282 -27.46 -14.72 21.87
N THR A 283 -26.87 -13.69 21.27
CA THR A 283 -25.60 -13.80 20.53
C THR A 283 -24.45 -14.12 21.47
N SER A 284 -24.38 -13.45 22.63
CA SER A 284 -23.40 -13.73 23.68
C SER A 284 -23.46 -15.19 24.15
N LYS A 285 -24.68 -15.71 24.36
CA LYS A 285 -24.90 -17.11 24.73
C LYS A 285 -24.47 -18.07 23.63
N LYS A 286 -24.76 -17.76 22.36
CA LYS A 286 -24.30 -18.56 21.21
C LYS A 286 -22.78 -18.62 21.12
N ILE A 287 -22.09 -17.48 21.25
CA ILE A 287 -20.61 -17.42 21.22
C ILE A 287 -20.03 -18.32 22.33
N LYS A 288 -20.52 -18.18 23.57
CA LYS A 288 -20.06 -18.96 24.71
C LYS A 288 -20.30 -20.46 24.52
N THR A 289 -21.50 -20.84 24.10
CA THR A 289 -21.86 -22.25 23.89
C THR A 289 -21.03 -22.87 22.77
N THR A 290 -20.87 -22.16 21.65
CA THR A 290 -20.10 -22.65 20.50
C THR A 290 -18.65 -22.93 20.87
N LEU A 291 -17.99 -22.01 21.59
CA LEU A 291 -16.60 -22.23 22.02
C LEU A 291 -16.48 -23.33 23.07
N ALA A 292 -17.47 -23.45 23.98
CA ALA A 292 -17.52 -24.52 24.97
C ALA A 292 -17.65 -25.92 24.32
N ASP A 293 -18.40 -26.05 23.21
CA ASP A 293 -18.52 -27.30 22.45
C ASP A 293 -17.16 -27.77 21.88
N PHE A 294 -16.22 -26.85 21.65
CA PHE A 294 -14.84 -27.14 21.26
C PHE A 294 -13.87 -27.25 22.44
N GLY A 295 -14.37 -27.26 23.68
CA GLY A 295 -13.56 -27.33 24.91
C GLY A 295 -12.78 -26.05 25.21
N ILE A 296 -13.24 -24.90 24.69
CA ILE A 296 -12.65 -23.59 24.93
C ILE A 296 -13.55 -22.81 25.88
N ASP A 297 -13.12 -22.72 27.14
CA ASP A 297 -13.80 -21.93 28.16
C ASP A 297 -13.51 -20.42 27.97
N ILE A 298 -14.57 -19.62 27.96
CA ILE A 298 -14.50 -18.16 27.78
C ILE A 298 -15.59 -17.44 28.60
N GLU A 299 -15.31 -16.18 28.90
CA GLU A 299 -16.29 -15.23 29.42
C GLU A 299 -16.53 -14.11 28.39
N ILE A 300 -17.76 -13.61 28.34
CA ILE A 300 -18.10 -12.42 27.57
C ILE A 300 -17.98 -11.22 28.52
N GLY A 301 -17.06 -10.32 28.21
CA GLY A 301 -16.85 -9.06 28.90
C GLY A 301 -17.73 -7.95 28.33
N GLU A 302 -17.13 -6.80 28.08
CA GLU A 302 -17.83 -5.62 27.56
C GLU A 302 -18.35 -5.87 26.12
N VAL A 303 -19.60 -5.47 25.88
CA VAL A 303 -20.22 -5.49 24.55
C VAL A 303 -20.49 -4.05 24.12
N GLN A 304 -20.07 -3.70 22.91
CA GLN A 304 -20.27 -2.38 22.32
C GLN A 304 -21.06 -2.54 21.01
N SER A 305 -22.26 -1.97 20.96
CA SER A 305 -23.12 -2.01 19.78
C SER A 305 -22.79 -0.85 18.84
N GLY A 306 -22.31 -1.17 17.64
CA GLY A 306 -22.14 -0.23 16.56
C GLY A 306 -23.31 -0.26 15.56
N PRO A 307 -23.25 0.58 14.51
CA PRO A 307 -24.30 0.67 13.50
C PRO A 307 -24.44 -0.60 12.65
N THR A 308 -23.32 -1.21 12.23
CA THR A 308 -23.31 -2.40 11.36
C THR A 308 -22.84 -3.67 12.03
N VAL A 309 -21.98 -3.53 13.04
CA VAL A 309 -21.43 -4.65 13.80
C VAL A 309 -21.53 -4.37 15.28
N THR A 310 -21.63 -5.44 16.06
CA THR A 310 -21.52 -5.40 17.51
C THR A 310 -20.24 -6.10 17.91
N MET A 311 -19.42 -5.42 18.73
CA MET A 311 -18.19 -5.98 19.26
C MET A 311 -18.46 -6.66 20.59
N TYR A 312 -18.20 -7.97 20.66
CA TYR A 312 -18.27 -8.78 21.86
C TYR A 312 -16.86 -8.99 22.41
N GLY A 313 -16.59 -8.49 23.61
CA GLY A 313 -15.32 -8.73 24.28
C GLY A 313 -15.23 -10.15 24.82
N ILE A 314 -14.27 -10.94 24.34
CA ILE A 314 -14.01 -12.31 24.77
C ILE A 314 -12.81 -12.32 25.73
N ILE A 315 -13.01 -12.87 26.92
CA ILE A 315 -11.99 -13.07 27.94
C ILE A 315 -11.65 -14.56 27.96
N PRO A 316 -10.40 -14.97 27.60
CA PRO A 316 -10.01 -16.37 27.61
C PRO A 316 -9.99 -16.94 29.03
N GLY A 317 -10.74 -18.03 29.25
CA GLY A 317 -10.82 -18.76 30.51
C GLY A 317 -9.69 -19.77 30.70
N TRP A 318 -10.01 -20.89 31.36
CA TRP A 318 -9.03 -21.89 31.78
C TRP A 318 -9.34 -23.27 31.21
N ILE A 319 -8.32 -23.94 30.68
CA ILE A 319 -8.35 -25.36 30.34
C ILE A 319 -7.91 -26.13 31.59
N ILE A 320 -8.82 -26.91 32.16
CA ILE A 320 -8.56 -27.77 33.31
C ILE A 320 -8.19 -29.16 32.78
N ARG A 321 -6.99 -29.64 33.11
CA ARG A 321 -6.56 -31.01 32.81
C ARG A 321 -6.32 -31.76 34.11
N GLN A 322 -6.93 -32.93 34.24
CA GLN A 322 -6.69 -33.82 35.37
C GLN A 322 -5.56 -34.80 35.03
N LYS A 323 -4.51 -34.81 35.84
CA LYS A 323 -3.38 -35.73 35.70
C LYS A 323 -3.29 -36.64 36.91
N LYS A 324 -3.20 -37.95 36.66
CA LYS A 324 -2.87 -38.95 37.69
C LYS A 324 -1.39 -38.87 38.00
N VAL A 325 -1.04 -38.50 39.23
CA VAL A 325 0.34 -38.42 39.70
C VAL A 325 0.51 -39.39 40.86
N PRO A 326 1.58 -40.22 40.87
CA PRO A 326 1.82 -41.13 41.99
C PRO A 326 2.11 -40.31 43.27
N SER A 327 1.47 -40.69 44.38
CA SER A 327 1.74 -40.10 45.69
C SER A 327 3.13 -40.51 46.14
N LEU A 328 3.96 -39.55 46.56
CA LEU A 328 5.35 -39.80 46.98
C LEU A 328 5.46 -39.67 48.51
N ASP A 329 6.31 -40.47 49.14
CA ASP A 329 6.68 -40.36 50.55
C ASP A 329 7.68 -39.20 50.79
N SER A 330 8.02 -38.93 52.05
CA SER A 330 8.99 -37.90 52.45
C SER A 330 10.40 -38.08 51.88
N ASN A 331 10.70 -39.25 51.29
CA ASN A 331 11.96 -39.60 50.65
C ASN A 331 11.85 -39.66 49.12
N GLY A 332 10.70 -39.26 48.54
CA GLY A 332 10.46 -39.22 47.09
C GLY A 332 10.14 -40.56 46.42
N LYS A 333 9.79 -41.61 47.18
CA LYS A 333 9.37 -42.91 46.65
C LYS A 333 7.85 -43.03 46.55
N PRO A 334 7.30 -43.72 45.54
CA PRO A 334 5.85 -43.86 45.39
C PRO A 334 5.24 -44.69 46.53
N ILE A 335 4.23 -44.13 47.18
CA ILE A 335 3.41 -44.78 48.20
C ILE A 335 2.66 -45.96 47.55
N LEU A 336 2.74 -47.12 48.17
CA LEU A 336 2.06 -48.35 47.73
C LEU A 336 0.88 -48.63 48.66
N ASP A 337 -0.21 -49.17 48.11
CA ASP A 337 -1.35 -49.68 48.87
C ASP A 337 -1.01 -51.05 49.51
N ASP A 338 -1.92 -51.57 50.34
CA ASP A 338 -1.76 -52.84 51.06
C ASP A 338 -1.58 -54.05 50.12
N ASN A 339 -1.87 -53.89 48.82
CA ASN A 339 -1.70 -54.89 47.77
C ASN A 339 -0.45 -54.65 46.90
N GLY A 340 0.41 -53.70 47.27
CA GLY A 340 1.65 -53.37 46.56
C GLY A 340 1.48 -52.53 45.29
N LYS A 341 0.30 -51.94 45.04
CA LYS A 341 0.05 -51.05 43.89
C LYS A 341 0.29 -49.59 44.25
N LYS A 342 0.80 -48.80 43.30
CA LYS A 342 1.06 -47.37 43.50
C LYS A 342 -0.24 -46.61 43.76
N VAL A 343 -0.26 -45.82 44.84
CA VAL A 343 -1.34 -44.88 45.14
C VAL A 343 -1.17 -43.65 44.26
N PHE A 344 -2.23 -43.27 43.55
CA PHE A 344 -2.26 -42.07 42.71
C PHE A 344 -3.19 -41.04 43.33
N HIS A 345 -2.81 -39.77 43.29
CA HIS A 345 -3.71 -38.65 43.52
C HIS A 345 -3.94 -37.89 42.21
N MET A 346 -5.13 -37.32 42.08
CA MET A 346 -5.49 -36.49 40.93
C MET A 346 -5.03 -35.07 41.20
N ILE A 347 -4.15 -34.53 40.34
CA ILE A 347 -3.79 -33.12 40.35
C ILE A 347 -4.55 -32.44 39.21
N GLU A 348 -5.19 -31.31 39.51
CA GLU A 348 -5.78 -30.44 38.50
C GLU A 348 -4.75 -29.40 38.05
N GLU A 349 -4.40 -29.44 36.76
CA GLU A 349 -3.53 -28.45 36.12
C GLU A 349 -4.41 -27.47 35.34
N LYS A 350 -4.38 -26.19 35.71
CA LYS A 350 -5.10 -25.12 35.02
C LYS A 350 -4.15 -24.39 34.08
N THR A 351 -4.42 -24.45 32.78
CA THR A 351 -3.67 -23.70 31.77
C THR A 351 -4.60 -22.69 31.11
N ARG A 352 -4.20 -21.43 31.00
CA ARG A 352 -5.02 -20.41 30.31
C ARG A 352 -5.25 -20.80 28.85
N VAL A 353 -6.47 -20.58 28.36
CA VAL A 353 -6.80 -20.76 26.94
C VAL A 353 -5.88 -19.86 26.11
N LYS A 354 -5.21 -20.45 25.11
CA LYS A 354 -4.38 -19.70 24.16
C LYS A 354 -5.27 -18.94 23.19
N VAL A 355 -4.91 -17.69 22.88
CA VAL A 355 -5.64 -16.85 21.93
C VAL A 355 -5.75 -17.53 20.56
N ASP A 356 -4.68 -18.18 20.10
CA ASP A 356 -4.66 -18.92 18.82
C ASP A 356 -5.74 -20.01 18.73
N ASN A 357 -6.12 -20.63 19.86
CA ASN A 357 -7.18 -21.62 19.86
C ASN A 357 -8.53 -20.99 19.54
N ILE A 358 -8.79 -19.77 20.03
CA ILE A 358 -10.02 -19.03 19.74
C ILE A 358 -10.02 -18.55 18.28
N ILE A 359 -8.89 -17.98 17.82
CA ILE A 359 -8.74 -17.53 16.42
C ILE A 359 -8.97 -18.68 15.44
N SER A 360 -8.47 -19.88 15.75
CA SER A 360 -8.65 -21.05 14.89
C SER A 360 -10.12 -21.46 14.69
N ARG A 361 -11.03 -20.98 15.56
CA ARG A 361 -12.49 -21.25 15.52
C ARG A 361 -13.30 -20.14 14.85
N GLU A 362 -12.65 -19.18 14.20
CA GLU A 362 -13.32 -18.10 13.48
C GLU A 362 -14.41 -18.63 12.53
N LYS A 363 -14.11 -19.65 11.72
CA LYS A 363 -15.07 -20.22 10.77
C LYS A 363 -16.24 -20.93 11.45
N ASP A 364 -15.96 -21.61 12.56
CA ASP A 364 -16.97 -22.34 13.33
C ASP A 364 -17.92 -21.36 14.03
N LEU A 365 -17.40 -20.24 14.56
CA LEU A 365 -18.17 -19.14 15.10
C LEU A 365 -19.04 -18.46 14.04
N ALA A 366 -18.48 -18.15 12.86
CA ALA A 366 -19.24 -17.58 11.75
C ALA A 366 -20.45 -18.46 11.38
N LEU A 367 -20.23 -19.78 11.31
CA LEU A 367 -21.28 -20.75 11.01
C LEU A 367 -22.37 -20.78 12.09
N ALA A 368 -21.99 -20.82 13.37
CA ALA A 368 -22.93 -20.85 14.48
C ALA A 368 -23.76 -19.56 14.60
N LEU A 369 -23.14 -18.42 14.28
CA LEU A 369 -23.78 -17.10 14.28
C LEU A 369 -24.59 -16.84 13.00
N LYS A 370 -24.50 -17.72 11.99
CA LYS A 370 -25.15 -17.57 10.68
C LYS A 370 -24.71 -16.30 9.95
N THR A 371 -23.45 -15.91 10.10
CA THR A 371 -22.89 -14.73 9.45
C THR A 371 -21.82 -15.14 8.44
N PRO A 372 -21.74 -14.48 7.27
CA PRO A 372 -20.78 -14.85 6.23
C PRO A 372 -19.33 -14.58 6.68
N ASN A 373 -19.12 -13.48 7.41
CA ASN A 373 -17.81 -13.05 7.89
C ASN A 373 -17.94 -12.52 9.33
N ILE A 374 -16.95 -12.85 10.15
CA ILE A 374 -16.70 -12.22 11.46
C ILE A 374 -15.28 -11.68 11.48
N ARG A 375 -15.01 -10.69 12.34
CA ARG A 375 -13.67 -10.14 12.51
C ARG A 375 -13.24 -10.29 13.96
N LEU A 376 -12.05 -10.86 14.16
CA LEU A 376 -11.42 -10.99 15.46
C LEU A 376 -10.31 -9.94 15.59
N GLU A 377 -10.45 -9.02 16.53
CA GLU A 377 -9.46 -8.02 16.89
C GLU A 377 -8.61 -8.51 18.07
N THR A 378 -7.32 -8.72 17.82
CA THR A 378 -6.39 -9.33 18.79
C THR A 378 -5.21 -8.40 19.11
N PRO A 379 -4.95 -8.08 20.39
CA PRO A 379 -5.92 -7.74 21.43
C PRO A 379 -6.55 -6.35 21.17
N VAL A 380 -7.68 -6.06 21.82
CA VAL A 380 -8.29 -4.71 21.77
C VAL A 380 -7.37 -3.71 22.46
N MET A 381 -7.14 -2.57 21.80
CA MET A 381 -6.22 -1.54 22.30
C MET A 381 -6.59 -1.08 23.72
N GLY A 382 -5.62 -1.14 24.64
CA GLY A 382 -5.80 -0.75 26.03
C GLY A 382 -6.64 -1.70 26.88
N LYS A 383 -7.16 -2.81 26.35
CA LYS A 383 -8.00 -3.77 27.08
C LYS A 383 -7.39 -5.19 27.06
N SER A 384 -7.60 -5.94 28.15
CA SER A 384 -7.13 -7.34 28.27
C SER A 384 -8.13 -8.36 27.73
N LEU A 385 -8.74 -8.07 26.57
CA LEU A 385 -9.77 -8.89 25.94
C LEU A 385 -9.56 -9.00 24.42
N LEU A 386 -10.19 -10.00 23.84
CA LEU A 386 -10.26 -10.25 22.41
C LEU A 386 -11.56 -9.66 21.86
N GLY A 387 -11.53 -8.82 20.84
CA GLY A 387 -12.74 -8.27 20.24
C GLY A 387 -13.29 -9.23 19.18
N LEU A 388 -14.54 -9.66 19.30
CA LEU A 388 -15.24 -10.38 18.24
C LEU A 388 -16.32 -9.47 17.66
N GLU A 389 -16.12 -8.98 16.45
CA GLU A 389 -17.10 -8.20 15.71
C GLU A 389 -18.05 -9.15 14.96
N VAL A 390 -19.32 -9.07 15.32
CA VAL A 390 -20.40 -9.83 14.70
C VAL A 390 -21.33 -8.87 13.95
N PRO A 391 -21.63 -9.13 12.67
CA PRO A 391 -22.62 -8.36 11.91
C PRO A 391 -23.97 -8.31 12.61
N ASN A 392 -24.59 -7.14 12.62
CA ASN A 392 -25.93 -6.95 13.15
C ASN A 392 -26.97 -7.57 12.19
N SER A 393 -28.08 -8.10 12.71
CA SER A 393 -29.18 -8.61 11.87
C SER A 393 -29.81 -7.51 10.99
N THR A 394 -29.85 -6.28 11.52
CA THR A 394 -30.25 -5.08 10.78
C THR A 394 -29.19 -4.00 10.95
N SER A 395 -28.52 -3.63 9.85
CA SER A 395 -27.59 -2.51 9.83
C SER A 395 -28.35 -1.18 9.92
N SER A 396 -27.92 -0.28 10.81
CA SER A 396 -28.41 1.10 10.80
C SER A 396 -27.72 1.91 9.71
N ILE A 397 -28.49 2.81 9.09
CA ILE A 397 -27.95 3.81 8.18
C ILE A 397 -27.42 4.97 9.02
N VAL A 398 -26.19 5.40 8.74
CA VAL A 398 -25.60 6.60 9.36
C VAL A 398 -26.01 7.80 8.50
N SER A 399 -26.97 8.59 8.95
CA SER A 399 -27.51 9.69 8.15
C SER A 399 -26.60 10.91 8.10
N MET A 400 -26.59 11.60 6.96
CA MET A 400 -25.80 12.82 6.80
C MET A 400 -26.22 13.93 7.77
N LYS A 401 -27.53 14.11 7.95
CA LYS A 401 -28.08 15.10 8.89
C LYS A 401 -27.54 14.93 10.31
N SER A 402 -27.65 13.72 10.87
CA SER A 402 -27.23 13.45 12.24
C SER A 402 -25.74 13.71 12.45
N MET A 403 -24.94 13.46 11.41
CA MET A 403 -23.50 13.64 11.46
C MET A 403 -23.08 15.10 11.30
N ILE A 404 -23.77 15.90 10.48
CA ILE A 404 -23.48 17.35 10.40
C ILE A 404 -23.89 18.07 11.69
N GLU A 405 -25.00 17.65 12.31
CA GLU A 405 -25.48 18.23 13.57
C GLU A 405 -24.66 17.79 14.79
N CYS A 406 -23.82 16.75 14.66
CA CYS A 406 -23.06 16.22 15.78
C CYS A 406 -22.00 17.20 16.31
N PHE A 407 -21.73 17.14 17.62
CA PHE A 407 -20.75 18.00 18.27
C PHE A 407 -19.34 17.93 17.64
N ALA A 408 -18.90 16.73 17.23
CA ALA A 408 -17.58 16.55 16.62
C ALA A 408 -17.44 17.35 15.32
N PHE A 409 -18.49 17.36 14.48
CA PHE A 409 -18.53 18.15 13.25
C PHE A 409 -18.59 19.64 13.54
N GLN A 410 -19.51 20.06 14.41
CA GLN A 410 -19.66 21.46 14.79
C GLN A 410 -18.37 22.04 15.40
N LYS A 411 -17.58 21.23 16.11
CA LYS A 411 -16.28 21.64 16.65
C LYS A 411 -15.25 21.95 15.56
N VAL A 412 -15.24 21.22 14.44
CA VAL A 412 -14.35 21.49 13.31
C VAL A 412 -14.90 22.62 12.45
N TYR A 413 -16.20 22.60 12.16
CA TYR A 413 -16.89 23.65 11.41
C TYR A 413 -16.72 25.05 12.03
N ASN A 414 -16.81 25.17 13.35
CA ASN A 414 -16.63 26.45 14.05
C ASN A 414 -15.17 26.93 14.12
N GLN A 415 -14.20 26.15 13.62
CA GLN A 415 -12.84 26.63 13.44
C GLN A 415 -12.81 27.53 12.21
N GLN A 416 -12.24 28.73 12.32
CA GLN A 416 -12.27 29.76 11.26
C GLN A 416 -11.81 29.27 9.87
N LEU A 417 -11.01 28.21 9.80
CA LEU A 417 -10.30 27.76 8.60
C LEU A 417 -10.33 26.22 8.41
N GLY A 418 -11.16 25.49 9.16
CA GLY A 418 -11.22 24.02 9.06
C GLY A 418 -11.98 23.55 7.82
N LEU A 419 -11.64 22.39 7.25
CA LEU A 419 -12.39 21.75 6.16
C LEU A 419 -13.03 20.46 6.68
N PRO A 420 -14.19 20.54 7.36
CA PRO A 420 -14.80 19.41 8.05
C PRO A 420 -15.36 18.38 7.06
N ILE A 421 -14.98 17.12 7.26
CA ILE A 421 -15.50 15.98 6.51
C ILE A 421 -15.98 14.93 7.51
N VAL A 422 -17.22 14.48 7.36
CA VAL A 422 -17.73 13.34 8.12
C VAL A 422 -17.22 12.05 7.48
N LEU A 423 -16.59 11.18 8.27
CA LEU A 423 -16.32 9.82 7.82
C LEU A 423 -17.55 8.93 8.03
N GLY A 424 -18.13 8.98 9.23
CA GLY A 424 -19.26 8.14 9.62
C GLY A 424 -19.17 7.77 11.09
N LYS A 425 -19.57 6.55 11.45
CA LYS A 425 -19.53 6.05 12.84
C LYS A 425 -18.62 4.86 12.99
N ASN A 426 -17.81 4.83 14.04
CA ASN A 426 -16.96 3.68 14.35
C ASN A 426 -17.78 2.49 14.92
N ASN A 427 -17.11 1.39 15.23
CA ASN A 427 -17.72 0.19 15.80
C ASN A 427 -18.41 0.42 17.16
N SER A 428 -18.06 1.49 17.87
CA SER A 428 -18.68 1.90 19.14
C SER A 428 -19.89 2.82 18.95
N GLY A 429 -20.18 3.21 17.70
CA GLY A 429 -21.24 4.17 17.36
C GLY A 429 -20.82 5.63 17.51
N GLU A 430 -19.55 5.92 17.83
CA GLU A 430 -19.05 7.28 17.96
C GLU A 430 -18.82 7.92 16.59
N ALA A 431 -19.12 9.21 16.49
CA ALA A 431 -18.96 9.97 15.26
C ALA A 431 -17.47 10.24 14.95
N GLU A 432 -17.02 9.77 13.79
CA GLU A 432 -15.68 10.00 13.27
C GLU A 432 -15.73 11.15 12.26
N VAL A 433 -15.10 12.26 12.62
CA VAL A 433 -15.04 13.48 11.82
C VAL A 433 -13.59 13.90 11.62
N MET A 434 -13.30 14.37 10.42
CA MET A 434 -11.98 14.78 9.98
C MET A 434 -11.93 16.23 9.54
N ASP A 435 -10.71 16.74 9.45
CA ASP A 435 -10.38 18.05 8.91
C ASP A 435 -9.36 17.88 7.79
N LEU A 436 -9.75 18.19 6.55
CA LEU A 436 -8.91 18.01 5.36
C LEU A 436 -7.65 18.90 5.39
N THR A 437 -7.65 19.99 6.17
CA THR A 437 -6.47 20.86 6.32
C THR A 437 -5.32 20.15 7.06
N LYS A 438 -5.65 19.23 7.98
CA LYS A 438 -4.67 18.49 8.78
C LYS A 438 -4.06 17.32 8.02
N MET A 439 -4.82 16.74 7.09
CA MET A 439 -4.44 15.59 6.28
C MET A 439 -4.67 15.94 4.81
N PRO A 440 -3.62 16.30 4.05
CA PRO A 440 -3.84 17.08 2.85
C PRO A 440 -4.49 16.30 1.71
N HIS A 441 -4.32 14.97 1.69
CA HIS A 441 -4.78 14.13 0.59
C HIS A 441 -5.35 12.79 1.10
N LEU A 442 -6.47 12.39 0.53
CA LEU A 442 -7.23 11.17 0.89
C LEU A 442 -7.26 10.22 -0.32
N LEU A 443 -6.84 8.97 -0.10
CA LEU A 443 -6.98 7.89 -1.08
C LEU A 443 -8.16 6.99 -0.68
N ILE A 444 -9.11 6.82 -1.58
CA ILE A 444 -10.31 6.00 -1.38
C ILE A 444 -10.27 4.82 -2.35
N ALA A 445 -10.56 3.61 -1.88
CA ALA A 445 -10.66 2.46 -2.76
C ALA A 445 -11.75 1.48 -2.31
N GLY A 446 -12.31 0.74 -3.26
CA GLY A 446 -13.35 -0.25 -2.96
C GLY A 446 -13.98 -0.81 -4.22
N SER A 447 -14.48 -2.04 -4.17
CA SER A 447 -15.16 -2.65 -5.31
C SER A 447 -16.51 -2.00 -5.59
N THR A 448 -17.07 -2.23 -6.78
CA THR A 448 -18.41 -1.74 -7.14
C THR A 448 -19.46 -2.20 -6.13
N GLY A 449 -20.36 -1.29 -5.72
CA GLY A 449 -21.41 -1.58 -4.73
C GLY A 449 -20.94 -1.63 -3.26
N SER A 450 -19.65 -1.39 -2.99
CA SER A 450 -19.11 -1.39 -1.62
C SER A 450 -19.48 -0.14 -0.80
N GLY A 451 -19.84 0.97 -1.47
CA GLY A 451 -20.16 2.27 -0.85
C GLY A 451 -19.21 3.40 -1.21
N LYS A 452 -18.16 3.14 -2.01
CA LYS A 452 -17.14 4.12 -2.45
C LYS A 452 -17.76 5.41 -3.01
N SER A 453 -18.64 5.32 -4.00
CA SER A 453 -19.19 6.51 -4.67
C SER A 453 -20.08 7.34 -3.74
N VAL A 454 -20.98 6.68 -2.99
CA VAL A 454 -21.83 7.32 -1.99
C VAL A 454 -20.98 8.09 -0.97
N PHE A 455 -19.85 7.53 -0.55
CA PHE A 455 -18.94 8.21 0.35
C PHE A 455 -18.27 9.43 -0.29
N ILE A 456 -17.83 9.37 -1.55
CA ILE A 456 -17.29 10.53 -2.26
C ILE A 456 -18.32 11.66 -2.31
N ASN A 457 -19.56 11.34 -2.66
CA ASN A 457 -20.67 12.29 -2.68
C ASN A 457 -20.93 12.87 -1.28
N ALA A 458 -20.90 12.03 -0.24
CA ALA A 458 -21.05 12.50 1.13
C ALA A 458 -19.93 13.47 1.54
N VAL A 459 -18.68 13.23 1.13
CA VAL A 459 -17.57 14.15 1.37
C VAL A 459 -17.80 15.50 0.67
N ILE A 460 -18.21 15.48 -0.61
CA ILE A 460 -18.50 16.71 -1.37
C ILE A 460 -19.68 17.46 -0.74
N CYS A 461 -20.75 16.76 -0.40
CA CYS A 461 -21.91 17.34 0.27
C CYS A 461 -21.52 17.93 1.63
N CYS A 462 -20.62 17.31 2.41
CA CYS A 462 -20.14 17.90 3.67
C CYS A 462 -19.49 19.26 3.42
N LEU A 463 -18.68 19.38 2.37
CA LEU A 463 -18.02 20.62 1.99
C LEU A 463 -19.03 21.68 1.48
N LEU A 464 -20.01 21.30 0.66
CA LEU A 464 -21.06 22.20 0.18
C LEU A 464 -22.02 22.66 1.30
N MET A 465 -22.21 21.84 2.32
CA MET A 465 -23.00 22.15 3.51
C MET A 465 -22.22 22.94 4.58
N SER A 466 -20.94 23.25 4.34
CA SER A 466 -20.09 23.90 5.34
C SER A 466 -19.23 25.05 4.81
N MET A 467 -19.12 25.22 3.49
CA MET A 467 -18.23 26.22 2.88
C MET A 467 -18.95 27.04 1.81
N SER A 468 -18.69 28.35 1.80
CA SER A 468 -19.07 29.23 0.69
C SER A 468 -18.07 29.13 -0.49
N PRO A 469 -18.48 29.48 -1.72
CA PRO A 469 -17.61 29.48 -2.91
C PRO A 469 -16.37 30.37 -2.79
N GLU A 470 -16.45 31.45 -2.01
CA GLU A 470 -15.32 32.33 -1.71
C GLU A 470 -14.23 31.66 -0.87
N LYS A 471 -14.60 30.67 -0.05
CA LYS A 471 -13.68 29.94 0.83
C LYS A 471 -13.21 28.63 0.21
N LEU A 472 -14.01 28.02 -0.65
CA LEU A 472 -13.76 26.71 -1.22
C LEU A 472 -14.09 26.68 -2.70
N LYS A 473 -13.13 26.18 -3.48
CA LYS A 473 -13.27 25.85 -4.89
C LYS A 473 -13.06 24.36 -5.12
N LEU A 474 -13.81 23.81 -6.08
CA LEU A 474 -13.84 22.39 -6.42
C LEU A 474 -13.44 22.17 -7.88
N ILE A 475 -12.67 21.11 -8.10
CA ILE A 475 -12.45 20.51 -9.42
C ILE A 475 -12.85 19.05 -9.32
N LEU A 476 -13.86 18.66 -10.10
CA LEU A 476 -14.39 17.30 -10.09
C LEU A 476 -13.98 16.60 -11.39
N ILE A 477 -13.37 15.42 -11.29
CA ILE A 477 -12.94 14.59 -12.42
C ILE A 477 -13.74 13.30 -12.39
N ASP A 478 -14.62 13.14 -13.38
CA ASP A 478 -15.60 12.05 -13.50
C ASP A 478 -15.53 11.43 -14.90
N PRO A 479 -14.56 10.55 -15.17
CA PRO A 479 -14.40 9.94 -16.48
C PRO A 479 -15.60 9.05 -16.88
N LYS A 480 -16.47 8.69 -15.93
CA LYS A 480 -17.61 7.79 -16.16
C LYS A 480 -18.93 8.52 -16.42
N ARG A 481 -19.01 9.84 -16.17
CA ARG A 481 -20.23 10.66 -16.29
C ARG A 481 -21.39 10.19 -15.40
N VAL A 482 -21.10 9.68 -14.21
CA VAL A 482 -22.14 9.11 -13.34
C VAL A 482 -22.17 9.86 -12.01
N GLU A 483 -21.05 9.85 -11.28
CA GLU A 483 -21.07 10.14 -9.86
C GLU A 483 -20.99 11.64 -9.55
N LEU A 484 -20.16 12.39 -10.30
CA LEU A 484 -19.88 13.81 -9.97
C LEU A 484 -20.52 14.80 -10.95
N THR A 485 -21.03 14.30 -12.07
CA THR A 485 -21.78 15.11 -13.04
C THR A 485 -23.00 15.86 -12.45
N PRO A 486 -23.75 15.30 -11.46
CA PRO A 486 -24.86 16.01 -10.82
C PRO A 486 -24.50 17.37 -10.19
N TYR A 487 -23.23 17.62 -9.87
CA TYR A 487 -22.78 18.88 -9.27
C TYR A 487 -22.56 20.01 -10.28
N SER A 488 -22.84 19.84 -11.58
CA SER A 488 -22.47 20.79 -12.65
C SER A 488 -22.95 22.24 -12.46
N GLY A 489 -23.99 22.47 -11.65
CA GLY A 489 -24.54 23.80 -11.37
C GLY A 489 -24.00 24.48 -10.10
N VAL A 490 -23.12 23.84 -9.33
CA VAL A 490 -22.66 24.43 -8.06
C VAL A 490 -21.58 25.51 -8.31
N PRO A 491 -21.67 26.67 -7.63
CA PRO A 491 -20.79 27.83 -7.82
C PRO A 491 -19.36 27.62 -7.30
N HIS A 492 -19.14 26.59 -6.49
CA HIS A 492 -17.81 26.19 -6.04
C HIS A 492 -16.96 25.62 -7.17
N LEU A 493 -17.56 25.15 -8.26
CA LEU A 493 -16.83 24.58 -9.38
C LEU A 493 -15.99 25.64 -10.09
N VAL A 494 -14.70 25.34 -10.26
CA VAL A 494 -13.79 26.14 -11.08
C VAL A 494 -14.05 25.90 -12.56
N VAL A 495 -14.36 24.65 -12.91
CA VAL A 495 -14.71 24.17 -14.24
C VAL A 495 -15.85 23.16 -14.10
N PRO A 496 -16.69 22.98 -15.14
CA PRO A 496 -17.65 21.88 -15.15
C PRO A 496 -16.94 20.53 -14.91
N PRO A 497 -17.63 19.52 -14.34
CA PRO A 497 -17.03 18.22 -14.09
C PRO A 497 -16.29 17.68 -15.31
N VAL A 498 -15.00 17.42 -15.15
CA VAL A 498 -14.10 17.06 -16.25
C VAL A 498 -14.31 15.58 -16.55
N VAL A 499 -14.85 15.30 -17.73
CA VAL A 499 -15.07 13.92 -18.17
C VAL A 499 -13.94 13.44 -19.06
N GLU A 500 -13.49 14.27 -20.01
CA GLU A 500 -12.50 13.83 -20.98
C GLU A 500 -11.15 13.58 -20.29
N THR A 501 -10.71 12.31 -20.28
CA THR A 501 -9.46 11.90 -19.61
C THR A 501 -8.23 12.60 -20.16
N GLU A 502 -8.24 12.97 -21.44
CA GLU A 502 -7.17 13.72 -22.11
C GLU A 502 -6.99 15.13 -21.52
N LYS A 503 -8.09 15.81 -21.17
CA LYS A 503 -8.05 17.15 -20.57
C LYS A 503 -7.60 17.15 -19.11
N VAL A 504 -7.72 16.01 -18.43
CA VAL A 504 -7.36 15.89 -17.00
C VAL A 504 -5.90 16.23 -16.77
N VAL A 505 -4.99 15.85 -17.68
CA VAL A 505 -3.57 16.20 -17.57
C VAL A 505 -3.38 17.72 -17.62
N THR A 506 -4.05 18.41 -18.55
CA THR A 506 -4.01 19.88 -18.67
C THR A 506 -4.54 20.55 -17.40
N VAL A 507 -5.65 20.04 -16.84
CA VAL A 507 -6.24 20.54 -15.59
C VAL A 507 -5.28 20.35 -14.42
N LEU A 508 -4.71 19.15 -14.23
CA LEU A 508 -3.76 18.88 -13.15
C LEU A 508 -2.50 19.76 -13.26
N LYS A 509 -1.99 19.99 -14.46
CA LYS A 509 -0.87 20.93 -14.69
C LYS A 509 -1.25 22.38 -14.36
N SER A 510 -2.48 22.79 -14.67
CA SER A 510 -3.00 24.11 -14.31
C SER A 510 -3.10 24.27 -12.78
N VAL A 511 -3.53 23.22 -12.06
CA VAL A 511 -3.54 23.21 -10.59
C VAL A 511 -2.12 23.28 -10.01
N ILE A 512 -1.13 22.65 -10.64
CA ILE A 512 0.28 22.77 -10.23
C ILE A 512 0.78 24.20 -10.41
N ASN A 513 0.41 24.89 -11.50
CA ASN A 513 0.79 26.28 -11.70
C ASN A 513 0.17 27.19 -10.62
N GLU A 514 -1.13 27.02 -10.34
CA GLU A 514 -1.79 27.71 -9.24
C GLU A 514 -1.10 27.44 -7.89
N MET A 515 -0.72 26.19 -7.61
CA MET A 515 0.06 25.84 -6.41
C MET A 515 1.38 26.64 -6.33
N LEU A 516 2.12 26.73 -7.43
CA LEU A 516 3.39 27.46 -7.48
C LEU A 516 3.18 28.97 -7.31
N ASP A 517 2.11 29.52 -7.89
CA ASP A 517 1.78 30.94 -7.75
C ASP A 517 1.35 31.29 -6.32
N ARG A 518 0.58 30.43 -5.67
CA ARG A 518 0.28 30.56 -4.23
C ARG A 518 1.55 30.56 -3.40
N TYR A 519 2.51 29.68 -3.70
CA TYR A 519 3.81 29.70 -3.04
C TYR A 519 4.56 31.03 -3.23
N ARG A 520 4.58 31.58 -4.44
CA ARG A 520 5.21 32.88 -4.72
C ARG A 520 4.58 33.99 -3.89
N ARG A 521 3.23 34.12 -3.92
CA ARG A 521 2.49 35.11 -3.12
C ARG A 521 2.75 34.95 -1.62
N MET A 522 2.75 33.71 -1.12
CA MET A 522 3.07 33.44 0.29
C MET A 522 4.50 33.82 0.67
N GLN A 523 5.47 33.59 -0.22
CA GLN A 523 6.87 33.95 0.00
C GLN A 523 7.09 35.47 0.03
N GLU A 524 6.45 36.22 -0.87
CA GLU A 524 6.50 37.69 -0.92
C GLU A 524 6.01 38.30 0.40
N VAL A 525 4.94 37.75 0.97
CA VAL A 525 4.37 38.20 2.26
C VAL A 525 5.02 37.45 3.45
N GLN A 526 6.00 36.57 3.23
CA GLN A 526 6.70 35.79 4.26
C GLN A 526 5.77 34.98 5.18
N THR A 527 4.82 34.26 4.59
CA THR A 527 3.86 33.40 5.27
C THR A 527 4.12 31.93 4.94
N LYS A 528 3.78 31.04 5.88
CA LYS A 528 4.10 29.60 5.77
C LYS A 528 3.00 28.77 5.12
N ASN A 529 1.76 29.24 5.21
CA ASN A 529 0.57 28.54 4.73
C ASN A 529 -0.51 29.55 4.34
N ILE A 530 -1.51 29.08 3.60
CA ILE A 530 -2.66 29.85 3.12
C ILE A 530 -3.40 30.56 4.26
N GLU A 531 -3.52 29.91 5.42
CA GLU A 531 -4.16 30.47 6.61
C GLU A 531 -3.44 31.73 7.10
N ALA A 532 -2.11 31.65 7.25
CA ALA A 532 -1.30 32.78 7.67
C ALA A 532 -1.26 33.88 6.61
N TYR A 533 -1.32 33.51 5.32
CA TYR A 533 -1.44 34.44 4.21
C TYR A 533 -2.75 35.24 4.30
N ASN A 534 -3.90 34.57 4.28
CA ASN A 534 -5.22 35.21 4.32
C ASN A 534 -5.38 36.09 5.56
N LYS A 535 -4.91 35.62 6.72
CA LYS A 535 -4.94 36.41 7.96
C LYS A 535 -4.09 37.68 7.89
N LYS A 536 -2.96 37.64 7.18
CA LYS A 536 -2.00 38.75 7.12
C LYS A 536 -2.36 39.78 6.05
N THR A 537 -2.82 39.34 4.89
CA THR A 537 -3.19 40.22 3.77
C THR A 537 -4.61 40.74 3.87
N GLY A 538 -5.50 40.02 4.59
CA GLY A 538 -6.93 40.26 4.56
C GLY A 538 -7.58 39.81 3.25
N GLU A 539 -6.81 39.18 2.34
CA GLU A 539 -7.35 38.52 1.16
C GLU A 539 -7.98 37.17 1.54
N ASN A 540 -8.90 36.69 0.71
CA ASN A 540 -9.53 35.39 0.88
C ASN A 540 -9.11 34.46 -0.25
N MET A 541 -7.88 33.94 -0.19
CA MET A 541 -7.46 32.87 -1.09
C MET A 541 -8.24 31.60 -0.73
N PRO A 542 -9.05 31.03 -1.65
CA PRO A 542 -9.89 29.87 -1.34
C PRO A 542 -9.06 28.58 -1.26
N TYR A 543 -9.51 27.64 -0.44
CA TYR A 543 -9.07 26.25 -0.54
C TYR A 543 -9.50 25.67 -1.89
N LEU A 544 -8.66 24.81 -2.47
CA LEU A 544 -8.96 24.12 -3.72
C LEU A 544 -8.93 22.61 -3.50
N VAL A 545 -10.07 21.95 -3.66
CA VAL A 545 -10.19 20.49 -3.53
C VAL A 545 -10.37 19.89 -4.93
N VAL A 546 -9.46 18.99 -5.30
CA VAL A 546 -9.56 18.21 -6.54
C VAL A 546 -10.03 16.80 -6.18
N ALA A 547 -11.21 16.43 -6.67
CA ALA A 547 -11.79 15.10 -6.48
C ALA A 547 -11.72 14.30 -7.78
N VAL A 548 -11.16 13.10 -7.70
CA VAL A 548 -11.04 12.15 -8.81
C VAL A 548 -11.86 10.91 -8.47
N ASP A 549 -12.93 10.62 -9.21
CA ASP A 549 -13.76 9.44 -8.94
C ASP A 549 -13.03 8.12 -9.27
N GLU A 550 -12.35 8.06 -10.42
CA GLU A 550 -11.69 6.83 -10.87
C GLU A 550 -10.28 7.11 -11.40
N LEU A 551 -9.29 6.96 -10.51
CA LEU A 551 -7.87 7.07 -10.84
C LEU A 551 -7.45 6.06 -11.92
N ALA A 552 -8.04 4.85 -11.91
CA ALA A 552 -7.63 3.80 -12.85
C ALA A 552 -7.81 4.21 -14.31
N ASP A 553 -8.91 4.89 -14.63
CA ASP A 553 -9.21 5.32 -16.00
C ASP A 553 -8.21 6.40 -16.48
N LEU A 554 -7.76 7.26 -15.56
CA LEU A 554 -6.70 8.23 -15.83
C LEU A 554 -5.34 7.55 -16.05
N MET A 555 -5.01 6.57 -15.21
CA MET A 555 -3.76 5.82 -15.30
C MET A 555 -3.68 4.99 -16.59
N MET A 556 -4.81 4.51 -17.11
CA MET A 556 -4.85 3.79 -18.38
C MET A 556 -4.64 4.70 -19.60
N THR A 557 -4.95 5.99 -19.46
CA THR A 557 -4.79 6.97 -20.55
C THR A 557 -3.39 7.59 -20.54
N ALA A 558 -2.95 8.10 -19.38
CA ALA A 558 -1.70 8.87 -19.25
C ALA A 558 -1.03 8.65 -17.88
N SER A 559 -0.69 7.40 -17.54
CA SER A 559 -0.13 7.02 -16.23
C SER A 559 1.02 7.90 -15.75
N PHE A 560 2.00 8.18 -16.60
CA PHE A 560 3.18 8.95 -16.21
C PHE A 560 2.85 10.38 -15.79
N ASP A 561 2.13 11.12 -16.64
CA ASP A 561 1.79 12.52 -16.39
C ASP A 561 0.82 12.67 -15.21
N VAL A 562 -0.15 11.76 -15.10
CA VAL A 562 -1.14 11.73 -14.01
C VAL A 562 -0.46 11.42 -12.67
N GLU A 563 0.34 10.35 -12.60
CA GLU A 563 1.05 9.98 -11.37
C GLU A 563 2.01 11.08 -10.92
N GLN A 564 2.80 11.63 -11.85
CA GLN A 564 3.72 12.74 -11.56
C GLN A 564 2.97 13.96 -11.02
N SER A 565 1.86 14.33 -11.64
CA SER A 565 1.09 15.51 -11.25
C SER A 565 0.42 15.33 -9.89
N ILE A 566 -0.24 14.18 -9.68
CA ILE A 566 -0.86 13.82 -8.41
C ILE A 566 0.17 13.75 -7.29
N CYS A 567 1.32 13.10 -7.50
CA CYS A 567 2.39 13.06 -6.49
C CYS A 567 2.96 14.44 -6.19
N ARG A 568 3.14 15.30 -7.21
CA ARG A 568 3.66 16.66 -7.01
C ARG A 568 2.72 17.51 -6.18
N LEU A 569 1.43 17.48 -6.51
CA LEU A 569 0.38 18.14 -5.73
C LEU A 569 0.30 17.55 -4.33
N ALA A 570 0.42 16.23 -4.20
CA ALA A 570 0.35 15.57 -2.89
C ALA A 570 1.51 15.94 -1.95
N GLN A 571 2.68 16.24 -2.51
CA GLN A 571 3.87 16.61 -1.74
C GLN A 571 3.85 18.07 -1.25
N LEU A 572 3.29 18.98 -2.06
CA LEU A 572 3.44 20.42 -1.86
C LEU A 572 2.10 21.16 -1.67
N GLY A 573 0.96 20.52 -1.93
CA GLY A 573 -0.36 21.15 -1.93
C GLY A 573 -0.82 21.62 -0.56
N ARG A 574 -0.45 20.90 0.52
CA ARG A 574 -0.91 21.16 1.89
C ARG A 574 -0.77 22.63 2.32
N ALA A 575 0.40 23.22 2.15
CA ALA A 575 0.66 24.58 2.61
C ALA A 575 -0.10 25.62 1.78
N THR A 576 -0.35 25.31 0.51
CA THR A 576 -1.07 26.17 -0.45
C THR A 576 -2.59 26.05 -0.36
N GLY A 577 -3.11 25.19 0.52
CA GLY A 577 -4.55 24.94 0.62
C GLY A 577 -5.12 24.15 -0.56
N ILE A 578 -4.29 23.35 -1.23
CA ILE A 578 -4.72 22.45 -2.31
C ILE A 578 -4.77 21.03 -1.76
N HIS A 579 -5.93 20.41 -1.88
CA HIS A 579 -6.23 19.09 -1.32
C HIS A 579 -6.70 18.14 -2.41
N LEU A 580 -6.36 16.85 -2.27
CA LEU A 580 -6.70 15.83 -3.26
C LEU A 580 -7.56 14.74 -2.60
N ILE A 581 -8.67 14.41 -3.24
CA ILE A 581 -9.49 13.24 -2.91
C ILE A 581 -9.44 12.33 -4.12
N VAL A 582 -8.71 11.23 -4.04
CA VAL A 582 -8.49 10.34 -5.17
C VAL A 582 -9.13 9.00 -4.88
N ALA A 583 -10.02 8.56 -5.75
CA ALA A 583 -10.73 7.30 -5.59
C ALA A 583 -10.42 6.31 -6.72
N THR A 584 -10.54 5.02 -6.44
CA THR A 584 -10.40 3.95 -7.45
C THR A 584 -11.26 2.74 -7.12
N GLN A 585 -11.87 2.12 -8.13
CA GLN A 585 -12.52 0.82 -7.99
C GLN A 585 -11.57 -0.36 -8.29
N ARG A 586 -10.38 -0.06 -8.84
CA ARG A 586 -9.35 -1.04 -9.19
C ARG A 586 -8.14 -0.89 -8.28
N PRO A 587 -8.15 -1.50 -7.08
CA PRO A 587 -7.05 -1.44 -6.13
C PRO A 587 -5.89 -2.36 -6.50
N SER A 588 -5.37 -2.22 -7.73
CA SER A 588 -4.20 -2.93 -8.25
C SER A 588 -2.92 -2.12 -8.06
N VAL A 589 -1.78 -2.80 -7.99
CA VAL A 589 -0.46 -2.17 -7.82
C VAL A 589 -0.12 -1.20 -8.96
N ASP A 590 -0.64 -1.44 -10.16
CA ASP A 590 -0.44 -0.58 -11.33
C ASP A 590 -1.23 0.75 -11.27
N VAL A 591 -2.26 0.81 -10.42
CA VAL A 591 -3.09 2.01 -10.22
C VAL A 591 -2.70 2.70 -8.92
N VAL A 592 -2.65 1.94 -7.82
CA VAL A 592 -2.20 2.41 -6.50
C VAL A 592 -0.74 2.04 -6.34
N THR A 593 0.12 2.80 -7.02
CA THR A 593 1.55 2.57 -7.04
C THR A 593 2.20 2.87 -5.68
N GLY A 594 3.46 2.47 -5.51
CA GLY A 594 4.23 2.82 -4.32
C GLY A 594 4.42 4.33 -4.13
N LEU A 595 4.51 5.10 -5.23
CA LEU A 595 4.64 6.56 -5.18
C LEU A 595 3.34 7.23 -4.74
N ILE A 596 2.19 6.78 -5.26
CA ILE A 596 0.88 7.25 -4.80
C ILE A 596 0.74 6.97 -3.30
N LYS A 597 1.00 5.72 -2.85
CA LYS A 597 0.92 5.40 -1.41
C LYS A 597 1.83 6.24 -0.53
N ALA A 598 3.06 6.51 -0.97
CA ALA A 598 4.00 7.29 -0.19
C ALA A 598 3.53 8.74 0.06
N ASN A 599 2.69 9.30 -0.83
CA ASN A 599 2.20 10.68 -0.72
C ASN A 599 0.75 10.78 -0.21
N PHE A 600 0.03 9.66 -0.12
CA PHE A 600 -1.32 9.56 0.44
C PHE A 600 -1.30 8.70 1.71
N PRO A 601 -0.87 9.26 2.86
CA PRO A 601 -0.84 8.54 4.13
C PRO A 601 -2.24 8.22 4.67
N THR A 602 -3.22 9.09 4.41
CA THR A 602 -4.61 8.89 4.80
C THR A 602 -5.34 8.05 3.76
N ARG A 603 -5.95 6.94 4.19
CA ARG A 603 -6.60 5.98 3.28
C ARG A 603 -7.92 5.48 3.82
N ALA A 604 -8.90 5.32 2.94
CA ALA A 604 -10.16 4.65 3.21
C ALA A 604 -10.34 3.49 2.22
N SER A 605 -10.49 2.27 2.74
CA SER A 605 -10.80 1.10 1.93
C SER A 605 -12.19 0.58 2.29
N PHE A 606 -13.12 0.65 1.35
CA PHE A 606 -14.36 -0.09 1.39
C PHE A 606 -14.11 -1.57 1.06
N GLY A 607 -15.17 -2.38 1.09
CA GLY A 607 -15.11 -3.79 0.74
C GLY A 607 -14.42 -4.05 -0.60
N VAL A 608 -13.42 -4.93 -0.57
CA VAL A 608 -12.64 -5.37 -1.74
C VAL A 608 -12.75 -6.87 -1.96
N THR A 609 -12.41 -7.34 -3.16
CA THR A 609 -12.58 -8.76 -3.52
C THR A 609 -11.56 -9.70 -2.87
N SER A 610 -10.36 -9.21 -2.58
CA SER A 610 -9.27 -10.06 -2.11
C SER A 610 -8.38 -9.40 -1.05
N HIS A 611 -7.70 -10.24 -0.28
CA HIS A 611 -6.68 -9.78 0.68
C HIS A 611 -5.48 -9.08 0.00
N ILE A 612 -5.23 -9.36 -1.29
CA ILE A 612 -4.18 -8.68 -2.07
C ILE A 612 -4.61 -7.23 -2.34
N ASP A 613 -5.87 -7.02 -2.70
CA ASP A 613 -6.44 -5.69 -2.89
C ASP A 613 -6.41 -4.88 -1.59
N SER A 614 -6.79 -5.50 -0.47
CA SER A 614 -6.72 -4.87 0.86
C SER A 614 -5.31 -4.41 1.17
N ARG A 615 -4.30 -5.26 0.94
CA ARG A 615 -2.89 -4.90 1.15
C ARG A 615 -2.38 -3.86 0.17
N THR A 616 -2.92 -3.83 -1.04
CA THR A 616 -2.54 -2.83 -2.03
C THR A 616 -2.92 -1.44 -1.54
N ILE A 617 -4.05 -1.27 -0.86
CA ILE A 617 -4.53 0.02 -0.33
C ILE A 617 -3.97 0.31 1.07
N LEU A 618 -4.21 -0.59 2.04
CA LEU A 618 -3.98 -0.34 3.47
C LEU A 618 -2.65 -0.88 4.00
N ASP A 619 -1.85 -1.55 3.16
CA ASP A 619 -0.66 -2.33 3.55
C ASP A 619 -0.95 -3.49 4.53
N THR A 620 -2.21 -3.72 4.88
CA THR A 620 -2.71 -4.80 5.73
C THR A 620 -3.94 -5.48 5.11
N THR A 621 -4.24 -6.69 5.57
CA THR A 621 -5.46 -7.43 5.24
C THR A 621 -6.63 -6.96 6.12
N GLY A 622 -7.87 -7.20 5.68
CA GLY A 622 -9.08 -6.97 6.45
C GLY A 622 -10.21 -6.34 5.65
N ALA A 623 -9.91 -5.57 4.61
CA ALA A 623 -10.95 -4.92 3.80
C ALA A 623 -11.78 -5.94 2.99
N GLU A 624 -11.22 -7.13 2.71
CA GLU A 624 -11.93 -8.23 2.08
C GLU A 624 -13.02 -8.87 2.96
N LYS A 625 -13.02 -8.55 4.27
CA LYS A 625 -14.01 -9.05 5.24
C LYS A 625 -15.14 -8.05 5.52
N LEU A 626 -15.10 -6.86 4.91
CA LEU A 626 -16.12 -5.83 5.07
C LEU A 626 -17.44 -6.27 4.45
N LEU A 627 -18.53 -5.71 4.97
CA LEU A 627 -19.90 -6.12 4.65
C LEU A 627 -20.47 -5.39 3.40
N GLY A 628 -19.75 -4.40 2.89
CA GLY A 628 -20.22 -3.50 1.83
C GLY A 628 -21.20 -2.45 2.36
N LYS A 629 -21.94 -1.79 1.47
CA LYS A 629 -22.94 -0.75 1.81
C LYS A 629 -22.42 0.34 2.76
N GLY A 630 -21.20 0.83 2.52
CA GLY A 630 -20.60 1.90 3.31
C GLY A 630 -19.67 1.42 4.44
N ASP A 631 -19.58 0.13 4.69
CA ASP A 631 -18.61 -0.41 5.66
C ASP A 631 -17.18 -0.28 5.12
N MET A 632 -16.31 0.41 5.86
CA MET A 632 -14.95 0.73 5.46
C MET A 632 -13.92 0.55 6.59
N LEU A 633 -12.67 0.35 6.18
CA LEU A 633 -11.49 0.50 7.02
C LEU A 633 -10.81 1.82 6.69
N TYR A 634 -10.64 2.66 7.70
CA TYR A 634 -10.00 3.96 7.61
C TYR A 634 -8.65 3.95 8.32
N LEU A 635 -7.62 4.50 7.69
CA LEU A 635 -6.27 4.66 8.21
C LEU A 635 -5.90 6.14 8.16
N GLY A 636 -5.82 6.79 9.33
CA GLY A 636 -5.35 8.17 9.45
C GLY A 636 -3.82 8.29 9.39
N VAL A 637 -3.33 9.53 9.24
CA VAL A 637 -1.88 9.83 9.17
C VAL A 637 -1.11 9.34 10.39
N ASP A 638 -1.70 9.50 11.58
CA ASP A 638 -1.06 9.19 12.86
C ASP A 638 -1.41 7.78 13.37
N ASP A 639 -2.28 7.06 12.65
CA ASP A 639 -2.78 5.77 13.08
C ASP A 639 -1.83 4.64 12.66
N SER A 640 -1.57 3.72 13.59
CA SER A 640 -0.75 2.54 13.32
C SER A 640 -1.53 1.38 12.69
N ARG A 641 -2.86 1.40 12.79
CA ARG A 641 -3.77 0.35 12.32
C ARG A 641 -5.06 0.98 11.83
N PRO A 642 -5.73 0.39 10.83
CA PRO A 642 -7.00 0.91 10.36
C PRO A 642 -8.12 0.66 11.36
N THR A 643 -8.95 1.68 11.55
CA THR A 643 -10.19 1.65 12.33
C THR A 643 -11.35 1.34 11.41
N ARG A 644 -12.30 0.52 11.86
CA ARG A 644 -13.51 0.21 11.09
C ARG A 644 -14.57 1.29 11.31
N ILE A 645 -15.14 1.77 10.22
CA ILE A 645 -16.10 2.87 10.19
C ILE A 645 -17.24 2.49 9.24
N GLN A 646 -18.48 2.66 9.70
CA GLN A 646 -19.63 2.71 8.81
C GLN A 646 -19.73 4.12 8.24
N ALA A 647 -19.54 4.25 6.93
CA ALA A 647 -19.57 5.52 6.24
C ALA A 647 -20.95 6.18 6.34
N VAL A 648 -20.92 7.52 6.36
CA VAL A 648 -22.12 8.35 6.23
C VAL A 648 -22.81 8.08 4.88
N TYR A 649 -24.14 8.07 4.91
CA TYR A 649 -24.99 7.90 3.75
C TYR A 649 -25.66 9.23 3.38
N VAL A 650 -25.67 9.51 2.08
CA VAL A 650 -26.41 10.61 1.45
C VAL A 650 -27.21 10.03 0.29
N SER A 651 -28.47 10.41 0.16
CA SER A 651 -29.33 10.01 -0.95
C SER A 651 -29.16 10.92 -2.16
N ASP A 652 -29.54 10.44 -3.35
CA ASP A 652 -29.54 11.27 -4.57
C ASP A 652 -30.51 12.45 -4.44
N ASP A 653 -31.62 12.29 -3.71
CA ASP A 653 -32.57 13.37 -3.44
C ASP A 653 -31.95 14.46 -2.57
N GLU A 654 -31.20 14.09 -1.51
CA GLU A 654 -30.45 15.04 -0.68
C GLU A 654 -29.38 15.78 -1.51
N ILE A 655 -28.65 15.08 -2.39
CA ILE A 655 -27.68 15.71 -3.30
C ILE A 655 -28.38 16.74 -4.18
N ASN A 656 -29.51 16.39 -4.78
CA ASN A 656 -30.27 17.28 -5.66
C ASN A 656 -30.77 18.52 -4.93
N GLU A 657 -31.25 18.39 -3.69
CA GLU A 657 -31.68 19.55 -2.89
C GLU A 657 -30.51 20.48 -2.53
N ILE A 658 -29.34 19.93 -2.21
CA ILE A 658 -28.11 20.72 -1.99
C ILE A 658 -27.71 21.47 -3.26
N VAL A 659 -27.71 20.79 -4.42
CA VAL A 659 -27.36 21.41 -5.71
C VAL A 659 -28.36 22.50 -6.07
N LYS A 660 -29.66 22.25 -5.94
CA LYS A 660 -30.72 23.25 -6.19
C LYS A 660 -30.58 24.49 -5.29
N PHE A 661 -30.23 24.32 -4.02
CA PHE A 661 -29.98 25.45 -3.13
C PHE A 661 -28.88 26.36 -3.72
N TRP A 662 -27.75 25.76 -4.12
CA TRP A 662 -26.61 26.49 -4.64
C TRP A 662 -26.84 27.09 -6.03
N GLU A 663 -27.58 26.41 -6.92
CA GLU A 663 -27.97 26.93 -8.23
C GLU A 663 -28.88 28.17 -8.13
N ASN A 664 -29.75 28.21 -7.13
CA ASN A 664 -30.66 29.34 -6.90
C ASN A 664 -30.01 30.50 -6.12
N THR A 665 -28.78 30.32 -5.61
CA THR A 665 -28.08 31.35 -4.86
C THR A 665 -27.45 32.36 -5.82
N GLN A 666 -27.87 33.63 -5.74
CA GLN A 666 -27.22 34.69 -6.53
C GLN A 666 -25.84 34.99 -5.95
N ILE A 667 -24.79 34.69 -6.72
CA ILE A 667 -23.40 34.87 -6.33
C ILE A 667 -22.77 35.88 -7.27
N SER A 668 -22.15 36.90 -6.71
CA SER A 668 -21.28 37.81 -7.45
C SER A 668 -19.98 37.11 -7.82
N GLU A 669 -19.43 37.45 -8.98
CA GLU A 669 -18.16 36.89 -9.46
C GLU A 669 -17.09 36.98 -8.37
N ASP A 670 -16.64 35.82 -7.88
CA ASP A 670 -15.78 35.71 -6.70
C ASP A 670 -14.30 35.92 -7.02
N GLY A 671 -13.98 36.56 -8.15
CA GLY A 671 -12.65 37.01 -8.56
C GLY A 671 -11.61 35.89 -8.78
N PHE A 672 -11.88 34.66 -8.34
CA PHE A 672 -11.02 33.50 -8.53
C PHE A 672 -11.28 32.86 -9.89
N SER A 673 -10.29 32.94 -10.78
CA SER A 673 -10.28 32.18 -12.03
C SER A 673 -9.02 31.33 -12.09
N LEU A 674 -9.19 30.04 -12.34
CA LEU A 674 -8.05 29.19 -12.67
C LEU A 674 -7.70 29.39 -14.13
N GLN A 675 -6.48 29.85 -14.40
CA GLN A 675 -6.00 29.97 -15.76
C GLN A 675 -5.69 28.58 -16.32
N LEU A 676 -6.64 28.02 -17.06
CA LEU A 676 -6.44 26.75 -17.76
C LEU A 676 -5.36 26.93 -18.82
N LEU A 677 -4.41 26.00 -18.83
CA LEU A 677 -3.45 25.90 -19.92
C LEU A 677 -4.19 25.57 -21.22
N PRO A 678 -3.73 26.08 -22.39
CA PRO A 678 -4.29 25.70 -23.68
C PRO A 678 -4.25 24.18 -23.86
N ASP A 679 -5.31 23.60 -24.43
CA ASP A 679 -5.30 22.20 -24.83
C ASP A 679 -4.34 22.05 -26.02
N ASP A 680 -3.13 21.54 -25.76
CA ASP A 680 -2.09 21.25 -26.77
C ASP A 680 -2.48 20.15 -27.79
N SER A 681 -3.76 19.73 -27.83
CA SER A 681 -4.23 18.68 -28.72
C SER A 681 -4.41 19.13 -30.18
N ASN A 682 -4.35 20.45 -30.48
CA ASN A 682 -4.65 20.97 -31.83
C ASN A 682 -3.74 22.09 -32.38
N SER A 683 -2.52 22.31 -31.88
CA SER A 683 -1.60 23.26 -32.51
C SER A 683 -0.17 22.71 -32.64
N THR A 684 0.24 22.54 -33.90
CA THR A 684 1.61 22.71 -34.38
C THR A 684 2.33 23.84 -33.64
N GLU A 685 3.51 23.52 -33.12
CA GLU A 685 4.63 24.41 -32.79
C GLU A 685 4.25 25.88 -32.48
N ILE A 686 4.02 26.21 -31.21
CA ILE A 686 4.30 27.55 -30.70
C ILE A 686 5.10 27.45 -29.40
N GLU A 687 6.30 28.00 -29.48
CA GLU A 687 7.27 28.24 -28.43
C GLU A 687 6.67 29.07 -27.29
N GLY A 688 6.55 28.47 -26.10
CA GLY A 688 5.95 29.20 -24.97
C GLY A 688 6.05 28.57 -23.59
N SER A 689 6.95 27.61 -23.35
CA SER A 689 7.13 27.02 -22.01
C SER A 689 8.58 26.61 -21.69
N ASN A 690 9.56 27.39 -22.17
CA ASN A 690 10.99 27.19 -21.88
C ASN A 690 11.44 27.89 -20.60
N LEU A 691 10.87 27.54 -19.44
CA LEU A 691 11.42 28.01 -18.16
C LEU A 691 11.68 26.95 -17.10
N ILE A 692 11.29 25.68 -17.24
CA ILE A 692 11.46 24.71 -16.13
C ILE A 692 12.05 23.33 -16.52
N ASP A 693 12.29 23.00 -17.79
CA ASP A 693 13.16 21.86 -18.11
C ASP A 693 14.02 22.14 -19.34
N GLY A 694 15.33 22.25 -19.13
CA GLY A 694 16.29 22.70 -20.14
C GLY A 694 16.64 21.62 -21.18
N MET A 695 15.65 21.10 -21.91
CA MET A 695 15.88 20.24 -23.08
C MET A 695 14.80 20.46 -24.15
N SER A 696 15.13 21.23 -25.20
CA SER A 696 14.31 21.37 -26.41
C SER A 696 14.13 20.01 -27.12
N GLU A 697 13.07 19.86 -27.93
CA GLU A 697 12.88 18.64 -28.74
C GLU A 697 14.04 18.38 -29.69
N ASP A 698 14.65 19.43 -30.23
CA ASP A 698 15.90 19.36 -30.98
C ASP A 698 17.07 18.80 -30.15
N SER A 699 17.14 19.13 -28.86
CA SER A 699 18.16 18.56 -27.97
C SER A 699 17.95 17.06 -27.72
N LEU A 700 16.70 16.59 -27.71
CA LEU A 700 16.39 15.18 -27.49
C LEU A 700 16.71 14.33 -28.72
N ILE A 701 16.41 14.80 -29.93
CA ILE A 701 16.79 14.09 -31.15
C ILE A 701 18.31 14.08 -31.32
N GLU A 702 19.00 15.20 -31.04
CA GLU A 702 20.47 15.22 -31.05
C GLU A 702 21.08 14.22 -30.06
N LYS A 703 20.54 14.12 -28.84
CA LYS A 703 20.98 13.11 -27.87
C LYS A 703 20.64 11.69 -28.32
N ALA A 704 19.50 11.48 -28.97
CA ALA A 704 19.15 10.19 -29.57
C ALA A 704 20.12 9.79 -30.70
N ILE A 705 20.57 10.76 -31.51
CA ILE A 705 21.60 10.56 -32.53
C ILE A 705 22.96 10.22 -31.90
N ILE A 706 23.35 10.92 -30.83
CA ILE A 706 24.59 10.61 -30.08
C ILE A 706 24.53 9.20 -29.48
N ILE A 707 23.39 8.82 -28.91
CA ILE A 707 23.16 7.46 -28.39
C ILE A 707 23.25 6.44 -29.53
N SER A 708 22.65 6.74 -30.70
CA SER A 708 22.72 5.88 -31.90
C SER A 708 24.15 5.68 -32.36
N ARG A 709 25.00 6.71 -32.32
CA ARG A 709 26.44 6.59 -32.65
C ARG A 709 27.22 5.73 -31.65
N THR A 710 26.70 5.54 -30.44
CA THR A 710 27.39 4.79 -29.39
C THR A 710 27.06 3.29 -29.46
N ASP A 711 25.84 2.93 -29.86
CA ASP A 711 25.33 1.57 -29.83
C ASP A 711 24.94 1.11 -31.25
N LYS A 712 25.42 -0.07 -31.71
CA LYS A 712 25.12 -0.61 -33.06
C LYS A 712 23.63 -0.90 -33.32
N ARG A 713 22.84 -1.01 -32.25
CA ARG A 713 21.39 -1.22 -32.31
C ARG A 713 20.71 -0.36 -31.27
N ILE A 714 19.59 0.24 -31.65
CA ILE A 714 18.80 1.12 -30.81
C ILE A 714 17.38 0.56 -30.65
N SER A 715 16.73 0.80 -29.52
CA SER A 715 15.36 0.37 -29.28
C SER A 715 14.59 1.45 -28.54
N THR A 716 13.27 1.42 -28.65
CA THR A 716 12.35 2.32 -27.93
C THR A 716 12.65 2.31 -26.43
N SER A 717 12.77 1.13 -25.81
CA SER A 717 13.08 1.00 -24.37
C SER A 717 14.47 1.51 -23.99
N LEU A 718 15.46 1.43 -24.88
CA LEU A 718 16.79 2.00 -24.67
C LEU A 718 16.73 3.53 -24.65
N LEU A 719 15.99 4.14 -25.58
CA LEU A 719 15.75 5.58 -25.60
C LEU A 719 14.95 6.04 -24.38
N GLN A 720 13.89 5.31 -23.98
CA GLN A 720 13.13 5.61 -22.75
C GLN A 720 14.04 5.70 -21.52
N ARG A 721 14.94 4.73 -21.36
CA ARG A 721 15.83 4.66 -20.20
C ARG A 721 16.95 5.69 -20.24
N LYS A 722 17.56 5.93 -21.41
CA LYS A 722 18.70 6.84 -21.57
C LYS A 722 18.26 8.31 -21.57
N LEU A 723 17.12 8.62 -22.16
CA LEU A 723 16.58 9.98 -22.25
C LEU A 723 15.54 10.28 -21.18
N ARG A 724 15.13 9.28 -20.37
CA ARG A 724 14.11 9.39 -19.31
C ARG A 724 12.76 9.90 -19.83
N ILE A 725 12.33 9.36 -20.97
CA ILE A 725 11.10 9.74 -21.66
C ILE A 725 10.10 8.57 -21.70
N GLY A 726 8.80 8.88 -21.79
CA GLY A 726 7.73 7.90 -21.92
C GLY A 726 7.78 7.11 -23.25
N TYR A 727 7.07 5.97 -23.29
CA TYR A 727 7.07 5.08 -24.47
C TYR A 727 6.63 5.78 -25.77
N PRO A 728 5.54 6.58 -25.79
CA PRO A 728 5.11 7.24 -27.01
C PRO A 728 6.17 8.19 -27.58
N ARG A 729 6.91 8.88 -26.71
CA ARG A 729 7.96 9.83 -27.13
C ARG A 729 9.23 9.12 -27.61
N ALA A 730 9.59 8.00 -26.98
CA ALA A 730 10.68 7.16 -27.46
C ALA A 730 10.36 6.45 -28.79
N ALA A 731 9.10 6.08 -29.02
CA ALA A 731 8.65 5.54 -30.30
C ALA A 731 8.76 6.60 -31.42
N ARG A 732 8.27 7.82 -31.18
CA ARG A 732 8.42 8.95 -32.13
C ARG A 732 9.88 9.24 -32.47
N LEU A 733 10.78 9.23 -31.48
CA LEU A 733 12.21 9.42 -31.74
C LEU A 733 12.82 8.29 -32.59
N MET A 734 12.37 7.05 -32.44
CA MET A 734 12.80 5.95 -33.31
C MET A 734 12.35 6.19 -34.75
N ASP A 735 11.12 6.64 -34.96
CA ASP A 735 10.58 6.91 -36.30
C ASP A 735 11.30 8.11 -36.94
N GLN A 736 11.61 9.16 -36.18
CA GLN A 736 12.41 10.30 -36.66
C GLN A 736 13.87 9.93 -36.99
N LEU A 737 14.48 9.01 -36.23
CA LEU A 737 15.81 8.50 -36.55
C LEU A 737 15.79 7.65 -37.83
N GLU A 738 14.71 6.92 -38.09
CA GLU A 738 14.52 6.14 -39.32
C GLU A 738 14.33 7.06 -40.53
N GLU A 739 13.50 8.10 -40.40
CA GLU A 739 13.27 9.10 -41.45
C GLU A 739 14.56 9.85 -41.81
N LYS A 740 15.42 10.12 -40.82
CA LYS A 740 16.75 10.71 -41.04
C LYS A 740 17.79 9.72 -41.59
N GLY A 741 17.42 8.46 -41.82
CA GLY A 741 18.32 7.41 -42.33
C GLY A 741 19.41 7.00 -41.35
N ILE A 742 19.24 7.31 -40.06
CA ILE A 742 20.20 7.00 -39.00
C ILE A 742 20.04 5.58 -38.51
N ILE A 743 18.82 5.03 -38.59
CA ILE A 743 18.51 3.65 -38.23
C ILE A 743 17.75 2.96 -39.37
N GLY A 744 17.87 1.64 -39.44
CA GLY A 744 17.20 0.81 -40.43
C GLY A 744 15.69 0.66 -40.19
N PRO A 745 14.98 0.14 -41.20
CA PRO A 745 13.53 0.02 -41.17
C PRO A 745 13.04 -0.90 -40.05
N SER A 746 11.78 -0.71 -39.66
CA SER A 746 11.15 -1.47 -38.57
C SER A 746 10.88 -2.93 -38.93
N ASP A 747 11.62 -3.86 -38.32
CA ASP A 747 11.36 -5.32 -38.37
C ASP A 747 10.38 -5.80 -37.26
N GLY A 748 9.61 -4.88 -36.63
CA GLY A 748 8.66 -5.18 -35.53
C GLY A 748 9.17 -4.84 -34.13
N VAL A 749 8.85 -5.66 -33.10
CA VAL A 749 9.09 -5.39 -31.65
C VAL A 749 10.58 -5.48 -31.23
N LYS A 750 11.52 -5.59 -32.18
CA LYS A 750 12.96 -5.75 -31.91
C LYS A 750 13.71 -4.43 -32.05
N SER A 751 14.95 -4.38 -31.52
CA SER A 751 15.86 -3.26 -31.72
C SER A 751 16.14 -3.05 -33.22
N ARG A 752 16.28 -1.79 -33.66
CA ARG A 752 16.62 -1.41 -35.03
C ARG A 752 18.13 -1.21 -35.18
N GLU A 753 18.67 -1.54 -36.33
CA GLU A 753 20.10 -1.40 -36.63
C GLU A 753 20.43 0.07 -36.89
N VAL A 754 21.59 0.55 -36.41
CA VAL A 754 22.07 1.91 -36.69
C VAL A 754 22.87 1.89 -38.00
N LEU A 755 22.55 2.79 -38.93
CA LEU A 755 23.12 2.90 -40.28
C LEU A 755 24.24 3.94 -40.41
N LEU A 756 24.60 4.61 -39.31
CA LEU A 756 25.63 5.67 -39.23
C LEU A 756 27.07 5.16 -39.26
#